data_AF-A0A5C5VVN0-F1
#
_entry.id   AF-A0A5C5VVN0-F1
#
_cell.length_a   1.000
_cell.length_b   1.000
_cell.length_c   1.000
_cell.angle_alpha   90.00
_cell.angle_beta   90.00
_cell.angle_gamma   90.00
#
_symmetry.space_group_name_H-M   'P 1'
#
loop_
_entity.id
_entity.type
_entity.pdbx_description
1 polymer ?
#
loop_
_entity_poly.entity_id
_entity_poly.type
_entity_poly.pdbx_seq_one_letter_code
_entity_poly.pdbx_strand_id
1 'polypeptide(L)'
;MMRLLLLLNFAAVAAPDLHAADELSQTAYAAGRQGDRAIRSFNYRHVELLPSRHEAQFRQVRDFYMRLRPNDLLRGFRLKDRDWAPGKDLGGAYSERPLSFGQWLAGFARIYRVTGDVAVRDRAVYLMREWAKTIGEDGSYGYEHGQGGHYDYDKFVGGLVDMYEYAGCDDALGYLDKITTWAEANLDRSNEYALPTEWYTLSENLYRAYELTGEQRYDDFAKVWEYSDFWDVLATRGDVFAELKHAKQHPSYHAYSHVNSLSSAAMAYSANGEQRYLDAIVNGYDFLKDTQLFATGGFGPEESFIVPNGLPETLVGIRRGEANVDVRFHFETSCGSWAGFKLARYLMEFTGDAHYGDWIERLVYNGVGAMLPMNDYGMIMYGSSYNTYGAQKSLSTVWFCCQGSLPQTVADYHNLIYFHDDDSLYVNLFLPSAVEWQRPVGRVRVVQETRFPEDHVVRLRIETDTAKEFGVKIRVPLWASDGVGVAINEQTQDVETVPGAWAELKREWSPGDVVTLTFDITPRAEPLPGYVSPVAVMCGPVVMVQATARDTEDALPADSGLRYPADYLEVGADVRINRARNLHTNQELRPFYDVNAGEFYLMYFNREGRKRIALTGVQFAGDWRTEGAARRSEERGASFSAKFNGTAVTWKGRRFDDGGIAAVAIDGEDFGEVDQYAYAGVHVGRMDQREVPFRWSATDLAPGEHTIEVTVIGRSNPGSSGTAINVSGLSAFP
;
A
#
# COMPACT_ATOMS: atom_id res chain seq x y z
N MET A 1 18.42 38.49 66.00
CA MET A 1 17.00 38.13 66.19
C MET A 1 16.41 37.79 64.81
N MET A 2 16.71 36.59 64.29
CA MET A 2 15.88 35.37 64.31
C MET A 2 14.74 35.38 63.28
N ARG A 3 14.86 34.56 62.22
CA ARG A 3 13.79 33.79 61.54
C ARG A 3 14.43 32.98 60.38
N LEU A 4 14.90 31.77 60.67
CA LEU A 4 14.24 30.45 60.56
C LEU A 4 14.28 29.90 59.12
N LEU A 5 15.28 29.03 58.87
CA LEU A 5 15.30 28.09 57.75
C LEU A 5 14.21 27.03 57.94
N LEU A 6 13.49 26.72 56.86
CA LEU A 6 12.69 25.50 56.74
C LEU A 6 13.19 24.75 55.50
N LEU A 7 13.94 23.68 55.74
CA LEU A 7 14.26 22.63 54.78
C LEU A 7 13.01 21.78 54.58
N LEU A 8 12.44 21.78 53.37
CA LEU A 8 11.46 20.79 52.94
C LEU A 8 12.17 19.81 51.98
N ASN A 9 12.37 18.60 52.47
CA ASN A 9 12.78 17.42 51.71
C ASN A 9 11.69 17.10 50.68
N PHE A 10 11.95 17.35 49.40
CA PHE A 10 11.21 16.71 48.32
C PHE A 10 11.80 15.31 48.13
N ALA A 11 11.11 14.30 48.66
CA ALA A 11 11.33 12.93 48.21
C ALA A 11 10.96 12.86 46.73
N ALA A 12 11.93 12.48 45.89
CA ALA A 12 11.66 12.15 44.50
C ALA A 12 10.65 11.00 44.46
N VAL A 13 9.45 11.27 43.95
CA VAL A 13 8.53 10.21 43.55
C VAL A 13 9.19 9.54 42.34
N ALA A 14 9.70 8.33 42.54
CA ALA A 14 10.19 7.51 41.46
C ALA A 14 9.08 7.36 40.42
N ALA A 15 9.42 7.59 39.15
CA ALA A 15 8.53 7.25 38.05
C ALA A 15 8.11 5.78 38.19
N PRO A 16 6.85 5.41 37.87
CA PRO A 16 6.44 4.01 37.90
C PRO A 16 7.37 3.19 37.01
N ASP A 17 7.81 2.05 37.52
CA ASP A 17 8.64 1.11 36.79
C ASP A 17 7.83 0.58 35.60
N LEU A 18 8.16 1.05 34.39
CA LEU A 18 7.49 0.69 33.13
C LEU A 18 7.51 -0.83 32.87
N HIS A 19 8.42 -1.56 33.52
CA HIS A 19 8.51 -3.02 33.44
C HIS A 19 7.38 -3.77 34.16
N ALA A 20 6.84 -3.24 35.26
CA ALA A 20 5.76 -3.91 36.00
C ALA A 20 4.40 -3.77 35.31
N ALA A 21 4.22 -2.71 34.51
CA ALA A 21 3.07 -2.55 33.64
C ALA A 21 3.14 -3.48 32.40
N ASP A 22 4.33 -3.94 32.02
CA ASP A 22 4.58 -4.78 30.83
C ASP A 22 4.13 -6.24 31.02
N GLU A 23 4.29 -6.86 32.19
CA GLU A 23 3.81 -8.24 32.47
C GLU A 23 2.29 -8.32 32.70
N LEU A 24 1.72 -7.31 33.39
CA LEU A 24 0.27 -7.20 33.60
C LEU A 24 -0.48 -6.85 32.30
N SER A 25 0.17 -6.11 31.39
CA SER A 25 -0.27 -5.92 30.01
C SER A 25 -0.34 -7.27 29.27
N GLN A 26 0.75 -8.01 29.13
CA GLN A 26 0.71 -9.24 28.31
C GLN A 26 -0.27 -10.32 28.82
N THR A 27 -0.50 -10.40 30.14
CA THR A 27 -1.44 -11.37 30.75
C THR A 27 -2.91 -10.97 30.66
N ALA A 28 -3.25 -9.67 30.65
CA ALA A 28 -4.63 -9.20 30.41
C ALA A 28 -4.99 -9.18 28.91
N TYR A 29 -4.00 -8.95 28.04
CA TYR A 29 -4.13 -8.86 26.57
C TYR A 29 -4.40 -10.22 25.89
N ALA A 30 -4.27 -11.34 26.61
CA ALA A 30 -4.51 -12.68 26.07
C ALA A 30 -5.98 -13.12 26.10
N ALA A 31 -6.86 -12.41 26.82
CA ALA A 31 -8.21 -12.91 27.11
C ALA A 31 -9.20 -12.82 25.92
N GLY A 32 -8.91 -12.02 24.88
CA GLY A 32 -9.80 -11.79 23.73
C GLY A 32 -9.27 -12.27 22.38
N ARG A 33 -8.04 -12.80 22.30
CA ARG A 33 -7.41 -13.20 21.03
C ARG A 33 -7.62 -14.68 20.76
N GLN A 34 -8.06 -15.01 19.55
CA GLN A 34 -8.26 -16.39 19.11
C GLN A 34 -7.44 -16.75 17.86
N GLY A 35 -7.06 -15.77 17.03
CA GLY A 35 -6.19 -15.98 15.88
C GLY A 35 -4.72 -16.19 16.26
N ASP A 36 -4.08 -17.20 15.67
CA ASP A 36 -2.66 -17.48 15.87
C ASP A 36 -1.77 -16.47 15.11
N ARG A 37 -0.63 -16.11 15.71
CA ARG A 37 0.40 -15.26 15.10
C ARG A 37 1.70 -16.04 15.00
N ALA A 38 2.15 -16.30 13.78
CA ALA A 38 3.42 -16.94 13.48
C ALA A 38 4.61 -16.07 13.89
N ILE A 39 4.55 -14.77 13.66
CA ILE A 39 5.58 -13.78 14.05
C ILE A 39 4.94 -12.51 14.60
N ARG A 40 5.73 -11.70 15.31
CA ARG A 40 5.27 -10.50 16.01
C ARG A 40 6.11 -9.29 15.61
N SER A 41 5.47 -8.16 15.35
CA SER A 41 6.16 -6.87 15.25
C SER A 41 6.63 -6.40 16.64
N PHE A 42 7.58 -5.46 16.67
CA PHE A 42 8.04 -4.82 17.91
C PHE A 42 7.07 -3.77 18.47
N ASN A 43 5.91 -3.59 17.82
CA ASN A 43 4.86 -2.66 18.19
C ASN A 43 5.41 -1.24 18.46
N TYR A 44 6.16 -0.73 17.47
CA TYR A 44 6.84 0.57 17.45
C TYR A 44 7.89 0.80 18.56
N ARG A 45 8.24 -0.21 19.36
CA ARG A 45 9.28 -0.09 20.39
C ARG A 45 10.63 -0.58 19.87
N HIS A 46 11.70 -0.07 20.47
CA HIS A 46 13.05 -0.62 20.35
C HIS A 46 13.66 -0.67 18.94
N VAL A 47 12.98 -0.14 17.92
CA VAL A 47 13.49 -0.02 16.55
C VAL A 47 13.79 1.43 16.24
N GLU A 48 15.05 1.71 15.96
CA GLU A 48 15.58 3.03 15.63
C GLU A 48 15.89 3.10 14.13
N LEU A 49 15.46 4.18 13.47
CA LEU A 49 15.96 4.53 12.14
C LEU A 49 17.29 5.28 12.29
N LEU A 50 18.32 4.83 11.58
CA LEU A 50 19.61 5.53 11.50
C LEU A 50 19.59 6.51 10.31
N PRO A 51 20.57 7.45 10.21
CA PRO A 51 20.59 8.47 9.18
C PRO A 51 20.38 7.91 7.76
N SER A 52 19.25 8.28 7.16
CA SER A 52 18.77 7.78 5.87
C SER A 52 17.70 8.72 5.31
N ARG A 53 17.27 8.51 4.06
CA ARG A 53 16.13 9.24 3.47
C ARG A 53 14.83 9.02 4.27
N HIS A 54 14.61 7.81 4.78
CA HIS A 54 13.42 7.45 5.55
C HIS A 54 13.41 8.11 6.93
N GLU A 55 14.54 8.15 7.62
CA GLU A 55 14.70 8.90 8.87
C GLU A 55 14.45 10.40 8.64
N ALA A 56 15.03 10.96 7.57
CA ALA A 56 14.85 12.37 7.25
C ALA A 56 13.39 12.71 6.94
N GLN A 57 12.67 11.84 6.21
CA GLN A 57 11.24 11.99 5.93
C GLN A 57 10.41 11.88 7.21
N PHE A 58 10.66 10.86 8.05
CA PHE A 58 10.00 10.69 9.35
C PHE A 58 10.15 11.96 10.21
N ARG A 59 11.38 12.47 10.35
CA ARG A 59 11.68 13.68 11.10
C ARG A 59 10.99 14.91 10.52
N GLN A 60 11.04 15.10 9.20
CA GLN A 60 10.39 16.23 8.54
C GLN A 60 8.87 16.24 8.77
N VAL A 61 8.23 15.07 8.66
CA VAL A 61 6.79 14.93 8.91
C VAL A 61 6.48 15.24 10.37
N ARG A 62 7.19 14.61 11.32
CA ARG A 62 7.04 14.90 12.76
C ARG A 62 7.15 16.39 13.05
N ASP A 63 8.24 17.02 12.59
CA ASP A 63 8.54 18.42 12.88
C ASP A 63 7.49 19.35 12.28
N PHE A 64 6.98 19.03 11.09
CA PHE A 64 5.87 19.77 10.48
C PHE A 64 4.61 19.73 11.35
N TYR A 65 4.16 18.53 11.76
CA TYR A 65 2.93 18.38 12.53
C TYR A 65 3.04 19.00 13.93
N MET A 66 4.22 18.92 14.56
CA MET A 66 4.49 19.54 15.85
C MET A 66 4.50 21.07 15.79
N ARG A 67 4.85 21.65 14.63
CA ARG A 67 4.79 23.10 14.37
C ARG A 67 3.36 23.64 14.27
N LEU A 68 2.38 22.83 13.89
CA LEU A 68 0.99 23.28 13.80
C LEU A 68 0.51 23.77 15.17
N ARG A 69 -0.25 24.87 15.22
CA ARG A 69 -0.68 25.44 16.51
C ARG A 69 -1.89 24.66 17.04
N PRO A 70 -1.94 24.30 18.33
CA PRO A 70 -3.05 23.48 18.85
C PRO A 70 -4.42 24.13 18.63
N ASN A 71 -4.47 25.46 18.80
CA ASN A 71 -5.70 26.21 18.59
C ASN A 71 -6.19 26.20 17.14
N ASP A 72 -5.29 26.07 16.15
CA ASP A 72 -5.70 25.95 14.74
C ASP A 72 -6.38 24.60 14.51
N LEU A 73 -5.81 23.52 15.04
CA LEU A 73 -6.37 22.16 14.92
C LEU A 73 -7.73 22.03 15.63
N LEU A 74 -7.90 22.71 16.78
CA LEU A 74 -9.11 22.61 17.60
C LEU A 74 -10.21 23.61 17.18
N ARG A 75 -9.92 24.51 16.23
CA ARG A 75 -10.82 25.63 15.90
C ARG A 75 -12.19 25.14 15.41
N GLY A 76 -12.21 24.17 14.48
CA GLY A 76 -13.44 23.66 13.88
C GLY A 76 -14.42 23.13 14.94
N PHE A 77 -13.93 22.25 15.81
CA PHE A 77 -14.70 21.69 16.91
C PHE A 77 -15.26 22.75 17.86
N ARG A 78 -14.44 23.75 18.23
CA ARG A 78 -14.84 24.80 19.20
C ARG A 78 -15.86 25.78 18.65
N LEU A 79 -15.93 25.98 17.33
CA LEU A 79 -16.92 26.87 16.71
C LEU A 79 -18.33 26.28 16.72
N LYS A 80 -18.48 24.96 16.81
CA LYS A 80 -19.80 24.32 16.90
C LYS A 80 -20.54 24.75 18.18
N ASP A 81 -19.80 24.86 19.28
CA ASP A 81 -20.37 25.11 20.61
C ASP A 81 -20.22 26.57 21.07
N ARG A 82 -19.61 27.45 20.26
CA ARG A 82 -19.27 28.82 20.65
C ARG A 82 -19.33 29.81 19.49
N ASP A 83 -19.79 31.02 19.79
CA ASP A 83 -19.75 32.17 18.86
C ASP A 83 -18.33 32.64 18.51
N TRP A 84 -17.31 32.12 19.21
CA TRP A 84 -15.90 32.44 18.98
C TRP A 84 -14.97 31.29 19.43
N ALA A 85 -13.98 30.97 18.60
CA ALA A 85 -12.92 30.01 18.91
C ALA A 85 -11.53 30.59 18.58
N PRO A 86 -10.52 30.43 19.47
CA PRO A 86 -9.15 30.85 19.18
C PRO A 86 -8.51 29.95 18.12
N GLY A 87 -7.63 30.52 17.30
CA GLY A 87 -6.90 29.80 16.24
C GLY A 87 -7.16 30.41 14.85
N LYS A 88 -6.35 30.01 13.88
CA LYS A 88 -6.62 30.27 12.45
C LYS A 88 -7.28 29.03 11.84
N ASP A 89 -8.08 29.27 10.82
CA ASP A 89 -8.56 28.20 9.96
C ASP A 89 -7.38 27.58 9.19
N LEU A 90 -7.34 26.26 9.10
CA LEU A 90 -6.32 25.54 8.34
C LEU A 90 -6.61 25.53 6.83
N GLY A 91 -7.86 25.79 6.43
CA GLY A 91 -8.30 25.75 5.04
C GLY A 91 -8.56 24.33 4.52
N GLY A 92 -8.78 24.21 3.21
CA GLY A 92 -8.95 22.93 2.53
C GLY A 92 -10.12 22.10 3.07
N ALA A 93 -10.01 20.78 2.99
CA ALA A 93 -11.07 19.88 3.45
C ALA A 93 -11.28 19.94 4.97
N TYR A 94 -10.26 20.35 5.74
CA TYR A 94 -10.34 20.44 7.20
C TYR A 94 -11.30 21.52 7.71
N SER A 95 -11.47 22.62 6.96
CA SER A 95 -12.42 23.67 7.31
C SER A 95 -13.87 23.19 7.28
N GLU A 96 -14.16 22.23 6.40
CA GLU A 96 -15.49 21.65 6.23
C GLU A 96 -15.69 20.46 7.17
N ARG A 97 -14.66 19.59 7.27
CA ARG A 97 -14.71 18.34 8.01
C ARG A 97 -13.31 17.95 8.51
N PRO A 98 -13.08 17.81 9.82
CA PRO A 98 -11.78 17.48 10.39
C PRO A 98 -11.47 15.97 10.33
N LEU A 99 -11.66 15.38 9.16
CA LEU A 99 -11.52 13.95 8.85
C LEU A 99 -10.16 13.36 9.28
N SER A 100 -9.13 14.20 9.39
CA SER A 100 -7.77 13.79 9.76
C SER A 100 -7.47 13.85 11.27
N PHE A 101 -8.34 14.43 12.11
CA PHE A 101 -7.97 14.71 13.51
C PHE A 101 -7.71 13.44 14.33
N GLY A 102 -8.59 12.44 14.24
CA GLY A 102 -8.38 11.15 14.91
C GLY A 102 -7.11 10.43 14.41
N GLN A 103 -6.85 10.53 13.10
CA GLN A 103 -5.62 10.02 12.50
C GLN A 103 -4.36 10.74 13.00
N TRP A 104 -4.43 12.04 13.30
CA TRP A 104 -3.31 12.77 13.89
C TRP A 104 -3.06 12.36 15.34
N LEU A 105 -4.11 12.08 16.13
CA LEU A 105 -3.93 11.50 17.47
C LEU A 105 -3.19 10.16 17.37
N ALA A 106 -3.62 9.28 16.46
CA ALA A 106 -2.95 8.01 16.18
C ALA A 106 -1.48 8.22 15.76
N GLY A 107 -1.23 9.13 14.81
CA GLY A 107 0.12 9.47 14.35
C GLY A 107 1.02 9.98 15.46
N PHE A 108 0.56 10.91 16.30
CA PHE A 108 1.35 11.39 17.43
C PHE A 108 1.61 10.30 18.47
N ALA A 109 0.62 9.44 18.77
CA ALA A 109 0.80 8.35 19.71
C ALA A 109 1.86 7.34 19.22
N ARG A 110 1.85 6.98 17.94
CA ARG A 110 2.88 6.11 17.32
C ARG A 110 4.24 6.77 17.28
N ILE A 111 4.33 8.05 16.87
CA ILE A 111 5.59 8.80 16.87
C ILE A 111 6.18 8.86 18.28
N TYR A 112 5.36 9.11 19.32
CA TYR A 112 5.81 9.04 20.71
C TYR A 112 6.33 7.65 21.05
N ARG A 113 5.61 6.60 20.69
CA ARG A 113 6.02 5.22 20.97
C ARG A 113 7.37 4.85 20.37
N VAL A 114 7.62 5.33 19.15
CA VAL A 114 8.90 5.20 18.44
C VAL A 114 10.03 5.98 19.12
N THR A 115 9.77 7.24 19.47
CA THR A 115 10.85 8.20 19.82
C THR A 115 11.07 8.37 21.32
N GLY A 116 10.09 8.02 22.15
CA GLY A 116 10.03 8.41 23.56
C GLY A 116 9.87 9.92 23.79
N ASP A 117 9.57 10.72 22.74
CA ASP A 117 9.48 12.17 22.86
C ASP A 117 8.22 12.60 23.62
N VAL A 118 8.40 12.95 24.89
CA VAL A 118 7.32 13.39 25.78
C VAL A 118 6.59 14.63 25.29
N ALA A 119 7.23 15.51 24.50
CA ALA A 119 6.56 16.68 23.95
C ALA A 119 5.51 16.29 22.90
N VAL A 120 5.78 15.25 22.11
CA VAL A 120 4.81 14.69 21.15
C VAL A 120 3.62 14.08 21.89
N ARG A 121 3.88 13.32 22.96
CA ARG A 121 2.83 12.76 23.82
C ARG A 121 1.97 13.85 24.44
N ASP A 122 2.58 14.82 25.12
CA ASP A 122 1.86 15.88 25.83
C ASP A 122 1.02 16.71 24.86
N ARG A 123 1.53 16.93 23.64
CA ARG A 123 0.77 17.57 22.57
C ARG A 123 -0.47 16.76 22.18
N ALA A 124 -0.34 15.45 21.97
CA ALA A 124 -1.46 14.58 21.62
C ALA A 124 -2.51 14.53 22.74
N VAL A 125 -2.07 14.36 24.00
CA VAL A 125 -2.93 14.35 25.19
C VAL A 125 -3.69 15.67 25.34
N TYR A 126 -3.01 16.81 25.13
CA TYR A 126 -3.65 18.12 25.17
C TYR A 126 -4.73 18.24 24.08
N LEU A 127 -4.42 17.88 22.83
CA LEU A 127 -5.37 17.94 21.73
C LEU A 127 -6.60 17.07 22.00
N MET A 128 -6.38 15.82 22.43
CA MET A 128 -7.45 14.88 22.75
C MET A 128 -8.36 15.41 23.86
N ARG A 129 -7.80 15.87 24.99
CA ARG A 129 -8.59 16.40 26.12
C ARG A 129 -9.33 17.69 25.78
N GLU A 130 -8.75 18.55 24.95
CA GLU A 130 -9.42 19.78 24.51
C GLU A 130 -10.53 19.52 23.50
N TRP A 131 -10.35 18.56 22.60
CA TRP A 131 -11.41 18.07 21.72
C TRP A 131 -12.53 17.40 22.53
N ALA A 132 -12.18 16.58 23.54
CA ALA A 132 -13.19 15.89 24.35
C ALA A 132 -14.15 16.84 25.11
N LYS A 133 -13.75 18.10 25.32
CA LYS A 133 -14.62 19.15 25.91
C LYS A 133 -15.71 19.64 24.95
N THR A 134 -15.60 19.34 23.66
CA THR A 134 -16.60 19.67 22.63
C THR A 134 -17.48 18.47 22.28
N ILE A 135 -17.36 17.36 23.03
CA ILE A 135 -18.29 16.23 22.90
C ILE A 135 -19.58 16.62 23.63
N GLY A 136 -20.71 16.53 22.94
CA GLY A 136 -22.03 16.79 23.47
C GLY A 136 -22.42 15.83 24.59
N GLU A 137 -23.42 16.20 25.39
CA GLU A 137 -23.90 15.36 26.50
C GLU A 137 -24.42 13.99 26.02
N ASP A 138 -24.91 13.91 24.78
CA ASP A 138 -25.37 12.70 24.12
C ASP A 138 -24.24 11.85 23.51
N GLY A 139 -23.00 12.35 23.52
CA GLY A 139 -21.83 11.71 22.92
C GLY A 139 -21.54 12.14 21.47
N SER A 140 -22.30 13.08 20.90
CA SER A 140 -21.99 13.69 19.59
C SER A 140 -20.64 14.42 19.63
N TYR A 141 -19.79 14.30 18.61
CA TYR A 141 -18.37 14.69 18.70
C TYR A 141 -17.88 15.67 17.62
N GLY A 142 -18.81 16.34 16.96
CA GLY A 142 -18.57 17.51 16.11
C GLY A 142 -19.08 17.36 14.68
N TYR A 143 -18.85 16.22 14.04
CA TYR A 143 -18.96 16.04 12.58
C TYR A 143 -19.68 14.75 12.18
N GLU A 144 -20.47 14.22 13.10
CA GLU A 144 -21.22 12.98 13.00
C GLU A 144 -22.45 13.01 12.07
N HIS A 145 -22.84 14.19 11.55
CA HIS A 145 -24.06 14.37 10.76
C HIS A 145 -23.76 14.37 9.24
N GLY A 146 -24.32 13.39 8.53
CA GLY A 146 -24.29 13.29 7.06
C GLY A 146 -23.71 11.96 6.55
N GLN A 147 -23.55 11.84 5.23
CA GLN A 147 -23.04 10.65 4.51
C GLN A 147 -21.58 10.28 4.83
N GLY A 148 -20.97 10.82 5.91
CA GLY A 148 -19.57 10.59 6.29
C GLY A 148 -19.35 10.10 7.72
N GLY A 149 -20.41 9.93 8.52
CA GLY A 149 -20.28 9.65 9.95
C GLY A 149 -19.47 8.41 10.30
N HIS A 150 -19.54 7.35 9.48
CA HIS A 150 -18.81 6.10 9.71
C HIS A 150 -17.29 6.27 9.56
N TYR A 151 -16.83 6.91 8.47
CA TYR A 151 -15.40 7.16 8.28
C TYR A 151 -14.80 8.00 9.42
N ASP A 152 -15.49 9.07 9.83
CA ASP A 152 -15.00 9.93 10.91
C ASP A 152 -14.93 9.15 12.22
N TYR A 153 -16.01 8.42 12.54
CA TYR A 153 -16.05 7.56 13.71
C TYR A 153 -14.86 6.60 13.74
N ASP A 154 -14.58 5.89 12.64
CA ASP A 154 -13.43 4.99 12.53
C ASP A 154 -12.11 5.69 12.89
N LYS A 155 -11.88 6.89 12.34
CA LYS A 155 -10.64 7.63 12.61
C LYS A 155 -10.53 8.10 14.05
N PHE A 156 -11.63 8.48 14.70
CA PHE A 156 -11.63 8.80 16.12
C PHE A 156 -11.39 7.58 17.00
N VAL A 157 -12.03 6.44 16.69
CA VAL A 157 -11.80 5.18 17.41
C VAL A 157 -10.33 4.78 17.30
N GLY A 158 -9.76 4.74 16.09
CA GLY A 158 -8.34 4.43 15.88
C GLY A 158 -7.41 5.38 16.63
N GLY A 159 -7.71 6.68 16.65
CA GLY A 159 -6.98 7.68 17.42
C GLY A 159 -7.01 7.44 18.93
N LEU A 160 -8.19 7.16 19.49
CA LEU A 160 -8.36 6.92 20.93
C LEU A 160 -7.74 5.59 21.37
N VAL A 161 -7.89 4.55 20.56
CA VAL A 161 -7.23 3.25 20.74
C VAL A 161 -5.71 3.42 20.80
N ASP A 162 -5.12 4.15 19.86
CA ASP A 162 -3.68 4.41 19.84
C ASP A 162 -3.23 5.30 21.01
N MET A 163 -4.05 6.28 21.43
CA MET A 163 -3.76 7.10 22.61
C MET A 163 -3.71 6.27 23.91
N TYR A 164 -4.57 5.27 24.03
CA TYR A 164 -4.50 4.31 25.14
C TYR A 164 -3.27 3.40 25.00
N GLU A 165 -3.15 2.67 23.89
CA GLU A 165 -2.14 1.62 23.69
C GLU A 165 -0.70 2.18 23.66
N TYR A 166 -0.50 3.30 22.96
CA TYR A 166 0.83 3.82 22.64
C TYR A 166 1.24 5.00 23.49
N ALA A 167 0.31 5.89 23.84
CA ALA A 167 0.58 7.07 24.66
C ALA A 167 0.30 6.87 26.17
N GLY A 168 -0.28 5.73 26.58
CA GLY A 168 -0.60 5.43 27.98
C GLY A 168 -1.53 6.48 28.59
N CYS A 169 -2.62 6.79 27.89
CA CYS A 169 -3.60 7.79 28.29
C CYS A 169 -4.97 7.16 28.56
N ASP A 170 -5.22 6.80 29.82
CA ASP A 170 -6.43 6.09 30.25
C ASP A 170 -7.73 6.87 29.97
N ASP A 171 -7.68 8.21 29.99
CA ASP A 171 -8.82 9.08 29.65
C ASP A 171 -9.40 8.76 28.26
N ALA A 172 -8.57 8.23 27.34
CA ALA A 172 -8.99 7.89 25.99
C ALA A 172 -10.10 6.83 25.97
N LEU A 173 -10.08 5.85 26.88
CA LEU A 173 -11.13 4.83 26.97
C LEU A 173 -12.48 5.43 27.36
N GLY A 174 -12.49 6.41 28.28
CA GLY A 174 -13.71 7.11 28.67
C GLY A 174 -14.29 7.97 27.54
N TYR A 175 -13.46 8.50 26.64
CA TYR A 175 -13.95 9.19 25.44
C TYR A 175 -14.41 8.22 24.36
N LEU A 176 -13.73 7.09 24.21
CA LEU A 176 -14.10 6.01 23.30
C LEU A 176 -15.51 5.50 23.66
N ASP A 177 -15.73 5.12 24.92
CA ASP A 177 -17.04 4.72 25.45
C ASP A 177 -18.16 5.71 25.06
N LYS A 178 -17.93 7.01 25.25
CA LYS A 178 -18.93 8.04 24.93
C LYS A 178 -19.26 8.11 23.45
N ILE A 179 -18.26 8.20 22.59
CA ILE A 179 -18.51 8.32 21.13
C ILE A 179 -19.06 7.03 20.55
N THR A 180 -18.67 5.86 21.10
CA THR A 180 -19.21 4.55 20.71
C THR A 180 -20.66 4.41 21.13
N THR A 181 -21.02 4.83 22.33
CA THR A 181 -22.43 4.84 22.78
C THR A 181 -23.32 5.68 21.87
N TRP A 182 -22.84 6.85 21.44
CA TRP A 182 -23.54 7.65 20.44
C TRP A 182 -23.62 6.92 19.09
N ALA A 183 -22.52 6.33 18.62
CA ALA A 183 -22.45 5.65 17.32
C ALA A 183 -23.38 4.43 17.24
N GLU A 184 -23.44 3.61 18.30
CA GLU A 184 -24.33 2.45 18.39
C GLU A 184 -25.80 2.84 18.19
N ALA A 185 -26.19 4.02 18.70
CA ALA A 185 -27.56 4.54 18.62
C ALA A 185 -27.87 5.28 17.30
N ASN A 186 -26.87 5.85 16.62
CA ASN A 186 -27.10 6.85 15.57
C ASN A 186 -26.51 6.52 14.19
N LEU A 187 -25.48 5.66 14.08
CA LEU A 187 -24.92 5.33 12.77
C LEU A 187 -25.91 4.53 11.94
N ASP A 188 -26.09 4.94 10.68
CA ASP A 188 -26.99 4.27 9.74
C ASP A 188 -26.49 2.84 9.44
N ARG A 189 -27.40 1.88 9.58
CA ARG A 189 -27.17 0.44 9.37
C ARG A 189 -27.78 -0.06 8.07
N SER A 190 -28.25 0.84 7.20
CA SER A 190 -28.67 0.47 5.84
C SER A 190 -27.54 -0.21 5.07
N ASN A 191 -26.29 0.07 5.43
CA ASN A 191 -25.08 -0.37 4.74
C ASN A 191 -25.12 -0.05 3.24
N GLU A 192 -25.89 0.99 2.85
CA GLU A 192 -25.85 1.51 1.49
C GLU A 192 -24.43 1.96 1.18
N TYR A 193 -23.85 1.40 0.13
CA TYR A 193 -22.51 1.77 -0.28
C TYR A 193 -22.56 3.18 -0.88
N ALA A 194 -21.80 4.10 -0.32
CA ALA A 194 -21.68 5.43 -0.87
C ALA A 194 -20.36 6.00 -0.42
N LEU A 195 -19.60 6.62 -1.32
CA LEU A 195 -18.61 7.57 -0.86
C LEU A 195 -19.37 8.81 -0.37
N PRO A 196 -19.08 9.33 0.84
CA PRO A 196 -17.92 9.06 1.70
C PRO A 196 -18.24 8.25 3.00
N THR A 197 -19.22 7.33 3.01
CA THR A 197 -19.59 6.59 4.24
C THR A 197 -18.46 5.65 4.66
N GLU A 198 -18.00 4.78 3.76
CA GLU A 198 -16.87 3.85 3.97
C GLU A 198 -16.99 2.99 5.25
N TRP A 199 -18.24 2.62 5.59
CA TRP A 199 -18.58 1.88 6.81
C TRP A 199 -17.81 0.56 6.96
N TYR A 200 -17.43 -0.08 5.85
CA TYR A 200 -16.71 -1.35 5.78
C TYR A 200 -15.24 -1.27 6.28
N THR A 201 -14.78 -0.12 6.73
CA THR A 201 -13.45 0.05 7.36
C THR A 201 -13.48 0.07 8.88
N LEU A 202 -14.68 0.12 9.48
CA LEU A 202 -14.89 0.35 10.92
C LEU A 202 -14.43 -0.79 11.82
N SER A 203 -14.64 -2.04 11.40
CA SER A 203 -14.49 -3.19 12.29
C SER A 203 -13.06 -3.34 12.81
N GLU A 204 -12.04 -2.93 12.05
CA GLU A 204 -10.63 -2.98 12.48
C GLU A 204 -10.42 -2.34 13.85
N ASN A 205 -10.78 -1.07 14.01
CA ASN A 205 -10.48 -0.33 15.24
C ASN A 205 -11.41 -0.71 16.40
N LEU A 206 -12.63 -1.20 16.11
CA LEU A 206 -13.52 -1.77 17.12
C LEU A 206 -12.98 -3.11 17.65
N TYR A 207 -12.48 -3.99 16.78
CA TYR A 207 -11.80 -5.22 17.19
C TYR A 207 -10.52 -4.93 17.98
N ARG A 208 -9.75 -3.91 17.59
CA ARG A 208 -8.61 -3.45 18.40
C ARG A 208 -9.05 -2.97 19.79
N ALA A 209 -10.15 -2.22 19.89
CA ALA A 209 -10.71 -1.81 21.17
C ALA A 209 -11.13 -3.02 22.02
N TYR A 210 -11.77 -4.01 21.41
CA TYR A 210 -12.12 -5.28 22.08
C TYR A 210 -10.89 -6.01 22.62
N GLU A 211 -9.85 -6.21 21.80
CA GLU A 211 -8.62 -6.88 22.26
C GLU A 211 -7.92 -6.16 23.42
N LEU A 212 -7.98 -4.83 23.44
CA LEU A 212 -7.32 -4.01 24.46
C LEU A 212 -8.10 -3.91 25.77
N THR A 213 -9.43 -3.96 25.71
CA THR A 213 -10.32 -3.72 26.86
C THR A 213 -10.97 -4.99 27.40
N GLY A 214 -11.14 -6.01 26.55
CA GLY A 214 -11.97 -7.19 26.84
C GLY A 214 -13.47 -6.89 26.87
N GLU A 215 -13.92 -5.68 26.50
CA GLU A 215 -15.33 -5.31 26.55
C GLU A 215 -16.09 -5.82 25.32
N GLN A 216 -16.96 -6.80 25.55
CA GLN A 216 -17.72 -7.50 24.51
C GLN A 216 -18.51 -6.59 23.56
N ARG A 217 -18.94 -5.41 24.03
CA ARG A 217 -19.68 -4.45 23.19
C ARG A 217 -18.91 -4.04 21.93
N TYR A 218 -17.58 -3.96 22.00
CA TYR A 218 -16.76 -3.53 20.86
C TYR A 218 -16.69 -4.63 19.80
N ASP A 219 -16.60 -5.90 20.21
CA ASP A 219 -16.72 -7.07 19.32
C ASP A 219 -18.12 -7.14 18.69
N ASP A 220 -19.17 -7.02 19.50
CA ASP A 220 -20.56 -7.02 19.02
C ASP A 220 -20.82 -5.90 18.02
N PHE A 221 -20.27 -4.71 18.25
CA PHE A 221 -20.41 -3.59 17.33
C PHE A 221 -19.51 -3.70 16.10
N ALA A 222 -18.31 -4.28 16.21
CA ALA A 222 -17.45 -4.57 15.07
C ALA A 222 -18.13 -5.49 14.05
N LYS A 223 -18.84 -6.52 14.54
CA LYS A 223 -19.60 -7.48 13.72
C LYS A 223 -20.70 -6.85 12.88
N VAL A 224 -21.27 -5.72 13.32
CA VAL A 224 -22.29 -4.97 12.57
C VAL A 224 -21.73 -4.43 11.25
N TRP A 225 -20.43 -4.12 11.21
CA TRP A 225 -19.79 -3.42 10.09
C TRP A 225 -18.91 -4.32 9.22
N GLU A 226 -18.96 -5.64 9.44
CA GLU A 226 -18.22 -6.58 8.60
C GLU A 226 -18.72 -6.59 7.17
N TYR A 227 -17.78 -6.58 6.22
CA TYR A 227 -18.11 -6.53 4.80
C TYR A 227 -18.10 -7.93 4.15
N SER A 228 -18.92 -8.85 4.68
CA SER A 228 -18.98 -10.24 4.23
C SER A 228 -19.24 -10.38 2.72
N ASP A 229 -20.07 -9.53 2.12
CA ASP A 229 -20.36 -9.54 0.66
C ASP A 229 -19.11 -9.38 -0.21
N PHE A 230 -18.07 -8.70 0.29
CA PHE A 230 -16.79 -8.55 -0.41
C PHE A 230 -15.77 -9.59 0.06
N TRP A 231 -15.67 -9.82 1.37
CA TRP A 231 -14.67 -10.71 1.95
C TRP A 231 -14.94 -12.19 1.63
N ASP A 232 -16.18 -12.65 1.62
CA ASP A 232 -16.52 -14.05 1.35
C ASP A 232 -16.28 -14.40 -0.14
N VAL A 233 -16.45 -13.43 -1.04
CA VAL A 233 -16.09 -13.56 -2.45
C VAL A 233 -14.58 -13.76 -2.57
N LEU A 234 -13.77 -12.95 -1.90
CA LEU A 234 -12.32 -13.12 -1.90
C LEU A 234 -11.89 -14.43 -1.23
N ALA A 235 -12.51 -14.81 -0.11
CA ALA A 235 -12.23 -16.06 0.60
C ALA A 235 -12.40 -17.30 -0.30
N THR A 236 -13.30 -17.23 -1.27
CA THR A 236 -13.55 -18.30 -2.24
C THR A 236 -12.88 -18.09 -3.61
N ARG A 237 -12.00 -17.09 -3.74
CA ARG A 237 -11.38 -16.66 -5.02
C ARG A 237 -12.40 -16.32 -6.11
N GLY A 238 -13.57 -15.84 -5.70
CA GLY A 238 -14.62 -15.35 -6.58
C GLY A 238 -14.29 -14.00 -7.20
N ASP A 239 -15.11 -13.60 -8.18
CA ASP A 239 -14.97 -12.35 -8.91
C ASP A 239 -15.76 -11.23 -8.25
N VAL A 240 -15.06 -10.35 -7.52
CA VAL A 240 -15.67 -9.21 -6.80
C VAL A 240 -16.41 -8.25 -7.74
N PHE A 241 -16.03 -8.16 -9.02
CA PHE A 241 -16.71 -7.26 -9.96
C PHE A 241 -18.00 -7.87 -10.52
N ALA A 242 -18.21 -9.18 -10.39
CA ALA A 242 -19.49 -9.80 -10.73
C ALA A 242 -20.59 -9.35 -9.76
N GLU A 243 -20.26 -9.18 -8.48
CA GLU A 243 -21.20 -8.74 -7.45
C GLU A 243 -21.63 -7.27 -7.60
N LEU A 244 -20.76 -6.42 -8.15
CA LEU A 244 -21.09 -5.01 -8.45
C LEU A 244 -22.28 -4.85 -9.39
N LYS A 245 -22.61 -5.86 -10.22
CA LYS A 245 -23.74 -5.80 -11.16
C LYS A 245 -25.11 -5.69 -10.45
N HIS A 246 -25.18 -6.09 -9.18
CA HIS A 246 -26.40 -6.00 -8.38
C HIS A 246 -26.57 -4.65 -7.66
N ALA A 247 -25.49 -3.85 -7.61
CA ALA A 247 -25.49 -2.53 -7.02
C ALA A 247 -25.96 -1.47 -8.02
N LYS A 248 -27.26 -1.17 -8.03
CA LYS A 248 -27.86 -0.09 -8.83
C LYS A 248 -27.28 1.32 -8.57
N GLN A 249 -26.34 1.45 -7.63
CA GLN A 249 -25.82 2.72 -7.12
C GLN A 249 -24.28 2.78 -7.05
N HIS A 250 -23.52 1.72 -7.37
CA HIS A 250 -22.07 1.64 -7.09
C HIS A 250 -21.28 1.23 -8.33
N PRO A 251 -20.79 2.20 -9.14
CA PRO A 251 -20.12 1.85 -10.37
C PRO A 251 -18.69 1.31 -10.16
N SER A 252 -18.03 1.55 -9.02
CA SER A 252 -16.63 1.16 -8.75
C SER A 252 -16.36 0.87 -7.27
N TYR A 253 -15.23 0.18 -6.97
CA TYR A 253 -14.66 0.01 -5.62
C TYR A 253 -13.60 1.07 -5.32
N HIS A 254 -13.76 1.84 -4.23
CA HIS A 254 -12.76 2.80 -3.77
C HIS A 254 -11.49 2.10 -3.26
N ALA A 255 -10.38 2.23 -3.97
CA ALA A 255 -9.25 1.34 -3.84
C ALA A 255 -8.60 1.36 -2.44
N TYR A 256 -8.28 2.55 -1.91
CA TYR A 256 -7.70 2.67 -0.56
C TYR A 256 -8.60 1.99 0.48
N SER A 257 -9.89 2.32 0.48
CA SER A 257 -10.80 1.87 1.53
C SER A 257 -11.13 0.39 1.43
N HIS A 258 -11.12 -0.20 0.25
CA HIS A 258 -11.30 -1.65 0.10
C HIS A 258 -10.04 -2.42 0.51
N VAL A 259 -8.83 -1.94 0.21
CA VAL A 259 -7.61 -2.52 0.80
C VAL A 259 -7.63 -2.35 2.32
N ASN A 260 -8.06 -1.20 2.82
CA ASN A 260 -8.18 -0.96 4.25
C ASN A 260 -9.24 -1.86 4.90
N SER A 261 -10.32 -2.22 4.21
CA SER A 261 -11.32 -3.19 4.68
C SER A 261 -10.72 -4.59 4.92
N LEU A 262 -9.70 -4.98 4.18
CA LEU A 262 -9.00 -6.24 4.44
C LEU A 262 -8.23 -6.21 5.77
N SER A 263 -7.86 -5.03 6.27
CA SER A 263 -7.35 -4.89 7.66
C SER A 263 -8.46 -5.11 8.70
N SER A 264 -9.72 -4.81 8.36
CA SER A 264 -10.87 -5.17 9.19
C SER A 264 -11.09 -6.68 9.21
N ALA A 265 -11.01 -7.37 8.06
CA ALA A 265 -11.02 -8.84 8.03
C ALA A 265 -9.85 -9.45 8.82
N ALA A 266 -8.65 -8.89 8.70
CA ALA A 266 -7.49 -9.31 9.47
C ALA A 266 -7.71 -9.21 11.00
N MET A 267 -8.33 -8.12 11.47
CA MET A 267 -8.66 -7.98 12.89
C MET A 267 -9.84 -8.86 13.32
N ALA A 268 -10.79 -9.15 12.43
CA ALA A 268 -11.81 -10.15 12.68
C ALA A 268 -11.16 -11.53 12.93
N TYR A 269 -10.23 -11.95 12.05
CA TYR A 269 -9.45 -13.18 12.27
C TYR A 269 -8.71 -13.19 13.61
N SER A 270 -8.06 -12.08 13.98
CA SER A 270 -7.37 -11.94 15.27
C SER A 270 -8.31 -12.15 16.46
N ALA A 271 -9.52 -11.57 16.40
CA ALA A 271 -10.51 -11.63 17.48
C ALA A 271 -11.24 -12.99 17.58
N ASN A 272 -11.59 -13.62 16.46
CA ASN A 272 -12.48 -14.80 16.45
C ASN A 272 -11.87 -16.09 15.88
N GLY A 273 -10.69 -16.03 15.25
CA GLY A 273 -9.99 -17.20 14.71
C GLY A 273 -10.66 -17.88 13.52
N GLU A 274 -11.71 -17.31 12.92
CA GLU A 274 -12.41 -17.93 11.79
C GLU A 274 -11.55 -17.89 10.51
N GLN A 275 -11.27 -19.08 9.98
CA GLN A 275 -10.39 -19.26 8.80
C GLN A 275 -10.84 -18.44 7.58
N ARG A 276 -12.15 -18.21 7.40
CA ARG A 276 -12.69 -17.45 6.26
C ARG A 276 -12.08 -16.06 6.13
N TYR A 277 -11.77 -15.39 7.25
CA TYR A 277 -11.17 -14.07 7.21
C TYR A 277 -9.70 -14.12 6.80
N LEU A 278 -8.96 -15.14 7.28
CA LEU A 278 -7.58 -15.37 6.85
C LEU A 278 -7.53 -15.69 5.34
N ASP A 279 -8.42 -16.57 4.87
CA ASP A 279 -8.57 -16.88 3.45
C ASP A 279 -8.91 -15.63 2.64
N ALA A 280 -9.80 -14.76 3.14
CA ALA A 280 -10.16 -13.50 2.48
C ALA A 280 -8.96 -12.56 2.31
N ILE A 281 -8.12 -12.37 3.34
CA ILE A 281 -6.97 -11.48 3.24
C ILE A 281 -5.83 -12.07 2.40
N VAL A 282 -5.60 -13.39 2.46
CA VAL A 282 -4.59 -14.08 1.65
C VAL A 282 -4.97 -13.99 0.17
N ASN A 283 -6.19 -14.40 -0.17
CA ASN A 283 -6.69 -14.35 -1.55
C ASN A 283 -6.89 -12.89 -2.02
N GLY A 284 -7.22 -11.96 -1.11
CA GLY A 284 -7.31 -10.54 -1.39
C GLY A 284 -5.95 -9.95 -1.78
N TYR A 285 -4.87 -10.34 -1.11
CA TYR A 285 -3.51 -9.95 -1.51
C TYR A 285 -3.14 -10.52 -2.89
N ASP A 286 -3.44 -11.81 -3.15
CA ASP A 286 -3.22 -12.43 -4.46
C ASP A 286 -3.96 -11.64 -5.56
N PHE A 287 -5.24 -11.33 -5.34
CA PHE A 287 -6.02 -10.49 -6.25
C PHE A 287 -5.35 -9.14 -6.53
N LEU A 288 -4.88 -8.44 -5.49
CA LEU A 288 -4.19 -7.16 -5.63
C LEU A 288 -2.90 -7.32 -6.45
N LYS A 289 -2.04 -8.26 -6.04
CA LYS A 289 -0.75 -8.54 -6.66
C LYS A 289 -0.88 -8.89 -8.14
N ASP A 290 -1.85 -9.74 -8.47
CA ASP A 290 -2.00 -10.30 -9.81
C ASP A 290 -2.78 -9.38 -10.76
N THR A 291 -3.49 -8.37 -10.25
CA THR A 291 -4.40 -7.57 -11.10
C THR A 291 -4.36 -6.05 -10.87
N GLN A 292 -3.95 -5.56 -9.69
CA GLN A 292 -4.09 -4.15 -9.30
C GLN A 292 -2.78 -3.39 -9.12
N LEU A 293 -1.69 -4.07 -8.74
CA LEU A 293 -0.44 -3.39 -8.38
C LEU A 293 0.37 -2.91 -9.59
N PHE A 294 0.86 -1.67 -9.52
CA PHE A 294 1.93 -1.15 -10.36
C PHE A 294 3.30 -1.59 -9.81
N ALA A 295 4.38 -1.38 -10.59
CA ALA A 295 5.75 -1.74 -10.21
C ALA A 295 6.24 -0.98 -8.96
N THR A 296 5.65 0.19 -8.69
CA THR A 296 5.87 0.98 -7.46
C THR A 296 5.24 0.34 -6.22
N GLY A 297 4.40 -0.69 -6.36
CA GLY A 297 3.51 -1.20 -5.31
C GLY A 297 2.24 -0.37 -5.12
N GLY A 298 2.11 0.78 -5.81
CA GLY A 298 0.89 1.57 -5.81
C GLY A 298 -0.24 0.88 -6.57
N PHE A 299 -1.48 1.31 -6.31
CA PHE A 299 -2.71 0.75 -6.87
C PHE A 299 -3.82 1.80 -6.86
N GLY A 300 -4.98 1.50 -7.45
CA GLY A 300 -6.14 2.40 -7.35
C GLY A 300 -6.03 3.67 -8.20
N PRO A 301 -5.84 3.55 -9.53
CA PRO A 301 -5.88 4.72 -10.39
C PRO A 301 -7.24 5.40 -10.35
N GLU A 302 -7.23 6.72 -10.26
CA GLU A 302 -8.44 7.53 -9.98
C GLU A 302 -9.22 7.01 -8.76
N GLU A 303 -8.49 6.60 -7.72
CA GLU A 303 -9.02 6.07 -6.45
C GLU A 303 -9.88 4.80 -6.60
N SER A 304 -9.82 4.10 -7.74
CA SER A 304 -10.70 2.97 -8.02
C SER A 304 -9.94 1.68 -8.35
N PHE A 305 -10.43 0.53 -7.88
CA PHE A 305 -9.95 -0.75 -8.42
C PHE A 305 -10.34 -0.88 -9.89
N ILE A 306 -9.45 -1.51 -10.67
CA ILE A 306 -9.64 -1.80 -12.08
C ILE A 306 -10.15 -3.22 -12.22
N VAL A 307 -11.14 -3.46 -13.08
CA VAL A 307 -11.49 -4.85 -13.41
C VAL A 307 -10.25 -5.59 -13.93
N PRO A 308 -10.14 -6.90 -13.72
CA PRO A 308 -8.97 -7.66 -14.19
C PRO A 308 -8.70 -7.42 -15.66
N ASN A 309 -7.44 -7.38 -16.07
CA ASN A 309 -6.98 -7.12 -17.44
C ASN A 309 -7.30 -5.72 -18.04
N GLY A 310 -7.52 -4.69 -17.22
CA GLY A 310 -7.63 -3.29 -17.67
C GLY A 310 -6.44 -2.36 -17.35
N LEU A 311 -5.47 -2.80 -16.56
CA LEU A 311 -4.47 -1.93 -15.92
C LEU A 311 -3.62 -1.08 -16.90
N PRO A 312 -3.13 -1.57 -18.06
CA PRO A 312 -2.32 -0.78 -18.99
C PRO A 312 -3.05 0.43 -19.57
N GLU A 313 -4.38 0.38 -19.64
CA GLU A 313 -5.17 1.44 -20.27
C GLU A 313 -5.27 2.67 -19.37
N THR A 314 -5.11 2.46 -18.06
CA THR A 314 -4.98 3.52 -17.07
C THR A 314 -3.71 4.35 -17.29
N LEU A 315 -2.67 3.79 -17.92
CA LEU A 315 -1.41 4.47 -18.23
C LEU A 315 -1.47 5.34 -19.50
N VAL A 316 -2.54 5.22 -20.28
CA VAL A 316 -2.73 5.87 -21.60
C VAL A 316 -3.94 6.81 -21.61
N GLY A 317 -4.99 6.48 -20.84
CA GLY A 317 -6.31 7.12 -20.85
C GLY A 317 -6.34 8.60 -20.45
N ILE A 318 -5.26 9.13 -19.88
CA ILE A 318 -5.14 10.51 -19.37
C ILE A 318 -4.99 11.56 -20.51
N ARG A 319 -5.43 11.24 -21.74
CA ARG A 319 -5.42 12.15 -22.91
C ARG A 319 -6.73 12.93 -23.15
N ARG A 320 -7.86 12.60 -22.53
CA ARG A 320 -9.17 13.21 -22.88
C ARG A 320 -9.63 14.20 -21.82
N GLY A 321 -9.44 15.48 -22.11
CA GLY A 321 -9.62 16.60 -21.18
C GLY A 321 -11.06 17.08 -21.05
N GLU A 322 -11.72 16.68 -19.96
CA GLU A 322 -13.03 17.24 -19.57
C GLU A 322 -13.06 17.79 -18.13
N ALA A 323 -11.91 18.00 -17.49
CA ALA A 323 -11.88 18.70 -16.18
C ALA A 323 -10.74 19.70 -16.09
N ASN A 324 -11.05 20.91 -15.62
CA ASN A 324 -10.12 22.02 -15.38
C ASN A 324 -9.30 21.87 -14.08
N VAL A 325 -9.23 20.67 -13.52
CA VAL A 325 -8.28 20.28 -12.48
C VAL A 325 -7.64 18.96 -12.91
N ASP A 326 -6.34 18.99 -13.19
CA ASP A 326 -5.59 17.79 -13.57
C ASP A 326 -5.22 17.01 -12.29
N VAL A 327 -6.19 16.28 -11.75
CA VAL A 327 -6.08 15.39 -10.56
C VAL A 327 -5.93 13.92 -10.96
N ARG A 328 -5.34 13.62 -12.11
CA ARG A 328 -5.24 12.24 -12.63
C ARG A 328 -3.99 11.56 -12.07
N PHE A 329 -4.17 10.68 -11.09
CA PHE A 329 -3.12 9.90 -10.44
C PHE A 329 -3.48 8.41 -10.42
N HIS A 330 -2.45 7.58 -10.26
CA HIS A 330 -2.53 6.12 -10.30
C HIS A 330 -2.55 5.47 -8.91
N PHE A 331 -2.26 6.25 -7.87
CA PHE A 331 -2.16 5.77 -6.50
C PHE A 331 -2.31 6.91 -5.49
N GLU A 332 -3.23 6.81 -4.53
CA GLU A 332 -3.29 7.71 -3.38
C GLU A 332 -2.11 7.44 -2.44
N THR A 333 -1.05 8.24 -2.56
CA THR A 333 0.31 7.81 -2.20
C THR A 333 0.46 7.49 -0.72
N SER A 334 -0.04 8.34 0.19
CA SER A 334 0.13 8.11 1.63
C SER A 334 -0.88 7.12 2.19
N CYS A 335 -2.19 7.32 1.94
CA CYS A 335 -3.22 6.47 2.52
C CYS A 335 -3.17 5.05 1.92
N GLY A 336 -2.93 4.93 0.61
CA GLY A 336 -2.74 3.65 -0.05
C GLY A 336 -1.48 2.92 0.43
N SER A 337 -0.37 3.64 0.71
CA SER A 337 0.82 3.02 1.31
C SER A 337 0.52 2.51 2.72
N TRP A 338 -0.22 3.29 3.51
CA TRP A 338 -0.63 2.90 4.86
C TRP A 338 -1.53 1.65 4.87
N ALA A 339 -2.52 1.58 3.98
CA ALA A 339 -3.38 0.41 3.85
C ALA A 339 -2.59 -0.84 3.44
N GLY A 340 -1.66 -0.70 2.48
CA GLY A 340 -0.77 -1.78 2.07
C GLY A 340 0.17 -2.25 3.20
N PHE A 341 0.74 -1.32 3.97
CA PHE A 341 1.57 -1.63 5.13
C PHE A 341 0.82 -2.42 6.19
N LYS A 342 -0.40 -2.01 6.54
CA LYS A 342 -1.22 -2.72 7.52
C LYS A 342 -1.56 -4.12 7.06
N LEU A 343 -2.11 -4.26 5.85
CA LEU A 343 -2.51 -5.56 5.31
C LEU A 343 -1.32 -6.52 5.22
N ALA A 344 -0.21 -6.09 4.63
CA ALA A 344 0.99 -6.91 4.52
C ALA A 344 1.56 -7.29 5.89
N ARG A 345 1.57 -6.37 6.87
CA ARG A 345 2.00 -6.68 8.24
C ARG A 345 1.10 -7.74 8.88
N TYR A 346 -0.22 -7.64 8.76
CA TYR A 346 -1.13 -8.66 9.28
C TYR A 346 -0.89 -10.03 8.63
N LEU A 347 -0.75 -10.06 7.31
CA LEU A 347 -0.44 -11.29 6.57
C LEU A 347 0.87 -11.92 7.06
N MET A 348 1.93 -11.12 7.18
CA MET A 348 3.21 -11.58 7.74
C MET A 348 3.06 -12.11 9.17
N GLU A 349 2.38 -11.38 10.05
CA GLU A 349 2.19 -11.78 11.46
C GLU A 349 1.37 -13.07 11.60
N PHE A 350 0.36 -13.28 10.76
CA PHE A 350 -0.50 -14.47 10.82
C PHE A 350 0.09 -15.69 10.13
N THR A 351 0.66 -15.54 8.93
CA THR A 351 1.16 -16.69 8.16
C THR A 351 2.64 -16.96 8.39
N GLY A 352 3.41 -15.93 8.76
CA GLY A 352 4.87 -16.01 8.85
C GLY A 352 5.58 -15.93 7.49
N ASP A 353 4.87 -15.69 6.38
CA ASP A 353 5.49 -15.72 5.04
C ASP A 353 6.21 -14.43 4.67
N ALA A 354 7.41 -14.56 4.13
CA ALA A 354 8.29 -13.42 3.84
C ALA A 354 7.86 -12.59 2.62
N HIS A 355 7.17 -13.21 1.65
CA HIS A 355 6.86 -12.59 0.35
C HIS A 355 5.91 -11.38 0.44
N TYR A 356 5.11 -11.27 1.51
CA TYR A 356 4.29 -10.08 1.77
C TYR A 356 5.17 -8.83 2.04
N GLY A 357 6.40 -9.04 2.51
CA GLY A 357 7.39 -7.99 2.72
C GLY A 357 7.81 -7.25 1.43
N ASP A 358 7.66 -7.88 0.26
CA ASP A 358 7.98 -7.24 -1.02
C ASP A 358 7.05 -6.07 -1.36
N TRP A 359 5.78 -6.17 -0.98
CA TRP A 359 4.84 -5.07 -1.18
C TRP A 359 5.17 -3.89 -0.28
N ILE A 360 5.51 -4.16 0.99
CA ILE A 360 6.01 -3.15 1.92
C ILE A 360 7.26 -2.48 1.35
N GLU A 361 8.25 -3.26 0.92
CA GLU A 361 9.51 -2.74 0.39
C GLU A 361 9.27 -1.81 -0.82
N ARG A 362 8.40 -2.20 -1.76
CA ARG A 362 8.04 -1.36 -2.90
C ARG A 362 7.43 -0.03 -2.48
N LEU A 363 6.49 -0.04 -1.54
CA LEU A 363 5.81 1.17 -1.05
C LEU A 363 6.74 2.08 -0.23
N VAL A 364 7.67 1.50 0.54
CA VAL A 364 8.70 2.23 1.30
C VAL A 364 9.67 2.98 0.38
N TYR A 365 9.96 2.49 -0.82
CA TYR A 365 10.85 3.17 -1.76
C TYR A 365 10.12 4.01 -2.81
N ASN A 366 8.99 3.53 -3.34
CA ASN A 366 8.35 4.11 -4.53
C ASN A 366 6.96 4.68 -4.25
N GLY A 367 6.33 4.28 -3.15
CA GLY A 367 5.07 4.84 -2.66
C GLY A 367 5.34 6.07 -1.80
N VAL A 368 5.02 5.99 -0.51
CA VAL A 368 5.23 7.07 0.47
C VAL A 368 6.69 7.57 0.50
N GLY A 369 7.68 6.70 0.32
CA GLY A 369 9.10 7.10 0.31
C GLY A 369 9.53 7.94 -0.89
N ALA A 370 8.70 7.99 -1.94
CA ALA A 370 8.93 8.84 -3.12
C ALA A 370 8.10 10.15 -3.09
N MET A 371 7.36 10.42 -2.01
CA MET A 371 6.58 11.65 -1.88
C MET A 371 7.47 12.90 -1.88
N LEU A 372 6.95 13.98 -2.45
CA LEU A 372 7.52 15.30 -2.26
C LEU A 372 7.40 15.74 -0.79
N PRO A 373 8.37 16.52 -0.27
CA PRO A 373 8.21 17.21 1.00
C PRO A 373 6.91 18.02 1.07
N MET A 374 6.22 17.91 2.20
CA MET A 374 5.07 18.75 2.49
C MET A 374 5.49 20.22 2.57
N ASN A 375 4.74 21.11 1.93
CA ASN A 375 5.02 22.55 2.01
C ASN A 375 4.46 23.18 3.30
N ASP A 376 4.79 24.45 3.55
CA ASP A 376 4.38 25.17 4.76
C ASP A 376 2.85 25.37 4.92
N TYR A 377 2.08 25.16 3.84
CA TYR A 377 0.61 25.23 3.86
C TYR A 377 -0.05 23.88 4.18
N GLY A 378 0.73 22.80 4.35
CA GLY A 378 0.19 21.45 4.54
C GLY A 378 -0.20 20.76 3.23
N MET A 379 0.26 21.27 2.08
CA MET A 379 0.06 20.59 0.81
C MET A 379 1.03 19.43 0.68
N ILE A 380 0.50 18.29 0.23
CA ILE A 380 1.27 17.07 -0.05
C ILE A 380 1.07 16.64 -1.49
N MET A 381 1.97 15.76 -1.95
CA MET A 381 1.73 14.92 -3.12
C MET A 381 0.65 13.90 -2.77
N TYR A 382 -0.60 14.20 -3.13
CA TYR A 382 -1.73 13.33 -2.81
C TYR A 382 -1.65 12.02 -3.58
N GLY A 383 -1.26 12.08 -4.85
CA GLY A 383 -1.19 10.91 -5.70
C GLY A 383 0.07 10.83 -6.56
N SER A 384 0.45 9.60 -6.89
CA SER A 384 1.55 9.27 -7.80
C SER A 384 1.02 8.96 -9.20
N SER A 385 1.68 9.48 -10.25
CA SER A 385 1.26 9.29 -11.64
C SER A 385 2.29 8.49 -12.44
N TYR A 386 1.84 7.53 -13.25
CA TYR A 386 2.70 6.51 -13.89
C TYR A 386 2.61 6.49 -15.43
N ASN A 387 2.13 7.58 -16.05
CA ASN A 387 1.84 7.66 -17.49
C ASN A 387 3.00 7.21 -18.41
N THR A 388 2.63 6.60 -19.54
CA THR A 388 3.57 6.19 -20.62
C THR A 388 4.02 7.34 -21.53
N TYR A 389 3.46 8.54 -21.34
CA TYR A 389 3.78 9.75 -22.14
C TYR A 389 4.36 10.90 -21.31
N GLY A 390 4.55 10.68 -20.00
CA GLY A 390 5.12 11.65 -19.09
C GLY A 390 4.19 11.99 -17.94
N ALA A 391 4.77 12.21 -16.77
CA ALA A 391 4.09 12.67 -15.56
C ALA A 391 4.99 13.65 -14.81
N GLN A 392 4.42 14.35 -13.83
CA GLN A 392 5.14 15.20 -12.88
C GLN A 392 4.65 14.89 -11.48
N LYS A 393 5.52 15.06 -10.49
CA LYS A 393 5.09 15.13 -9.09
C LYS A 393 4.64 16.55 -8.80
N SER A 394 3.48 16.70 -8.17
CA SER A 394 2.94 17.99 -7.74
C SER A 394 2.33 17.89 -6.35
N LEU A 395 2.30 19.03 -5.66
CA LEU A 395 1.51 19.18 -4.45
C LEU A 395 0.10 19.60 -4.87
N SER A 396 -0.92 18.84 -4.49
CA SER A 396 -2.25 18.96 -5.12
C SER A 396 -3.41 19.18 -4.16
N THR A 397 -3.29 18.79 -2.89
CA THR A 397 -4.40 18.88 -1.93
C THR A 397 -3.97 19.45 -0.59
N VAL A 398 -4.93 19.96 0.18
CA VAL A 398 -4.74 20.57 1.51
C VAL A 398 -5.71 19.92 2.50
N TRP A 399 -5.17 19.18 3.47
CA TRP A 399 -5.86 18.51 4.58
C TRP A 399 -6.96 17.49 4.21
N PHE A 400 -6.71 16.67 3.20
CA PHE A 400 -7.52 15.50 2.83
C PHE A 400 -7.05 14.24 3.59
N CYS A 401 -7.59 13.06 3.26
CA CYS A 401 -7.30 11.79 3.94
C CYS A 401 -5.80 11.48 4.06
N CYS A 402 -5.01 11.74 3.00
CA CYS A 402 -3.58 11.48 2.97
C CYS A 402 -2.78 12.33 3.98
N GLN A 403 -3.23 13.53 4.34
CA GLN A 403 -2.62 14.31 5.43
C GLN A 403 -2.92 13.69 6.80
N GLY A 404 -4.02 12.96 6.96
CA GLY A 404 -4.27 12.20 8.17
C GLY A 404 -3.40 10.94 8.27
N SER A 405 -3.24 10.20 7.18
CA SER A 405 -2.45 8.97 7.17
C SER A 405 -0.94 9.23 7.26
N LEU A 406 -0.40 10.30 6.67
CA LEU A 406 1.05 10.52 6.56
C LEU A 406 1.85 10.36 7.86
N PRO A 407 1.49 11.00 9.00
CA PRO A 407 2.23 10.80 10.26
C PRO A 407 2.18 9.36 10.79
N GLN A 408 1.09 8.63 10.50
CA GLN A 408 1.00 7.20 10.80
C GLN A 408 1.89 6.38 9.87
N THR A 409 1.83 6.64 8.55
CA THR A 409 2.59 5.91 7.53
C THR A 409 4.10 5.97 7.77
N VAL A 410 4.64 7.15 8.13
CA VAL A 410 6.09 7.27 8.37
C VAL A 410 6.50 6.68 9.72
N ALA A 411 5.60 6.63 10.71
CA ALA A 411 5.86 5.93 11.96
C ALA A 411 5.94 4.40 11.74
N ASP A 412 5.14 3.88 10.82
CA ASP A 412 5.12 2.45 10.46
C ASP A 412 6.48 1.98 9.90
N TYR A 413 7.35 2.85 9.38
CA TYR A 413 8.71 2.47 8.99
C TYR A 413 9.44 1.71 10.11
N HIS A 414 9.30 2.15 11.36
CA HIS A 414 9.92 1.50 12.51
C HIS A 414 9.29 0.13 12.84
N ASN A 415 8.02 -0.06 12.49
CA ASN A 415 7.26 -1.27 12.84
C ASN A 415 7.34 -2.37 11.76
N LEU A 416 7.98 -2.08 10.62
CA LEU A 416 8.01 -2.97 9.45
C LEU A 416 9.39 -3.53 9.14
N ILE A 417 10.46 -3.02 9.76
CA ILE A 417 11.84 -3.45 9.48
C ILE A 417 12.13 -4.82 10.08
N TYR A 418 11.70 -5.04 11.32
CA TYR A 418 12.01 -6.24 12.09
C TYR A 418 10.75 -6.88 12.65
N PHE A 419 10.75 -8.21 12.70
CA PHE A 419 9.78 -9.02 13.43
C PHE A 419 10.52 -10.00 14.32
N HIS A 420 9.82 -10.69 15.22
CA HIS A 420 10.40 -11.73 16.04
C HIS A 420 9.38 -12.81 16.36
N ASP A 421 9.88 -14.01 16.65
CA ASP A 421 9.17 -15.00 17.46
C ASP A 421 9.90 -15.15 18.81
N ASP A 422 9.77 -16.30 19.48
CA ASP A 422 10.44 -16.53 20.77
C ASP A 422 11.95 -16.84 20.61
N ASP A 423 12.35 -17.35 19.43
CA ASP A 423 13.66 -17.92 19.15
C ASP A 423 14.46 -17.18 18.06
N SER A 424 13.80 -16.40 17.22
CA SER A 424 14.38 -15.78 16.03
C SER A 424 14.02 -14.30 15.87
N LEU A 425 15.00 -13.53 15.42
CA LEU A 425 14.83 -12.18 14.87
C LEU A 425 14.68 -12.26 13.35
N TYR A 426 13.65 -11.64 12.81
CA TYR A 426 13.36 -11.55 11.38
C TYR A 426 13.74 -10.17 10.87
N VAL A 427 14.54 -10.11 9.81
CA VAL A 427 14.96 -8.88 9.13
C VAL A 427 14.18 -8.78 7.83
N ASN A 428 13.12 -7.98 7.85
CA ASN A 428 12.20 -7.80 6.72
C ASN A 428 12.68 -6.72 5.75
N LEU A 429 13.02 -5.52 6.23
CA LEU A 429 13.43 -4.41 5.36
C LEU A 429 14.91 -4.09 5.48
N PHE A 430 15.49 -3.68 4.35
CA PHE A 430 16.90 -3.34 4.26
C PHE A 430 17.11 -1.83 4.23
N LEU A 431 17.33 -1.23 5.40
CA LEU A 431 17.57 0.21 5.56
C LEU A 431 18.36 0.51 6.85
N PRO A 432 19.11 1.63 6.92
CA PRO A 432 19.89 1.98 8.10
C PRO A 432 19.02 2.03 9.35
N SER A 433 19.26 1.11 10.28
CA SER A 433 18.39 0.91 11.45
C SER A 433 19.09 0.13 12.55
N ALA A 434 18.50 0.14 13.74
CA ALA A 434 18.91 -0.74 14.83
C ALA A 434 17.69 -1.26 15.58
N VAL A 435 17.77 -2.48 16.10
CA VAL A 435 16.73 -3.07 16.95
C VAL A 435 17.31 -3.58 18.25
N GLU A 436 16.63 -3.33 19.36
CA GLU A 436 16.87 -4.00 20.64
C GLU A 436 15.79 -5.04 20.91
N TRP A 437 16.19 -6.30 20.89
CA TRP A 437 15.31 -7.43 21.17
C TRP A 437 15.54 -7.95 22.58
N GLN A 438 14.53 -7.74 23.42
CA GLN A 438 14.50 -8.21 24.80
C GLN A 438 13.97 -9.65 24.85
N ARG A 439 14.76 -10.56 25.41
CA ARG A 439 14.40 -11.98 25.56
C ARG A 439 14.58 -12.42 27.02
N PRO A 440 13.92 -13.50 27.46
CA PRO A 440 14.17 -14.08 28.79
C PRO A 440 15.64 -14.44 29.03
N VAL A 441 16.37 -14.81 27.96
CA VAL A 441 17.80 -15.18 27.99
C VAL A 441 18.76 -13.97 27.82
N GLY A 442 18.23 -12.75 27.84
CA GLY A 442 18.97 -11.49 27.80
C GLY A 442 18.78 -10.69 26.52
N ARG A 443 19.32 -9.46 26.53
CA ARG A 443 19.18 -8.49 25.45
C ARG A 443 20.07 -8.82 24.25
N VAL A 444 19.52 -8.67 23.04
CA VAL A 444 20.25 -8.68 21.77
C VAL A 444 20.03 -7.34 21.09
N ARG A 445 21.08 -6.68 20.61
CA ARG A 445 20.96 -5.52 19.73
C ARG A 445 21.50 -5.88 18.35
N VAL A 446 20.80 -5.52 17.30
CA VAL A 446 21.26 -5.71 15.91
C VAL A 446 21.28 -4.35 15.22
N VAL A 447 22.43 -3.98 14.69
CA VAL A 447 22.63 -2.72 13.95
C VAL A 447 22.78 -3.03 12.47
N GLN A 448 21.90 -2.47 11.66
CA GLN A 448 21.92 -2.57 10.21
C GLN A 448 22.64 -1.36 9.60
N GLU A 449 23.80 -1.61 9.01
CA GLU A 449 24.63 -0.62 8.33
C GLU A 449 24.58 -0.87 6.82
N THR A 450 24.01 0.08 6.09
CA THR A 450 23.89 -0.03 4.64
C THR A 450 23.70 1.34 3.98
N ARG A 451 23.92 1.39 2.68
CA ARG A 451 23.41 2.45 1.80
C ARG A 451 22.41 1.87 0.80
N PHE A 452 21.79 0.73 1.11
CA PHE A 452 20.79 0.12 0.26
C PHE A 452 19.61 1.09 0.07
N PRO A 453 19.08 1.23 -1.15
CA PRO A 453 19.43 0.53 -2.38
C PRO A 453 20.47 1.26 -3.23
N GLU A 454 21.07 2.37 -2.75
CA GLU A 454 22.21 3.03 -3.38
C GLU A 454 23.50 2.19 -3.41
N ASP A 455 23.54 1.13 -2.58
CA ASP A 455 24.53 0.07 -2.55
C ASP A 455 23.82 -1.30 -2.47
N HIS A 456 24.55 -2.35 -2.82
CA HIS A 456 24.10 -3.73 -2.89
C HIS A 456 24.50 -4.57 -1.67
N VAL A 457 25.11 -3.95 -0.66
CA VAL A 457 25.62 -4.63 0.54
C VAL A 457 24.89 -4.13 1.80
N VAL A 458 24.44 -5.07 2.61
CA VAL A 458 23.86 -4.82 3.95
C VAL A 458 24.70 -5.54 4.99
N ARG A 459 25.07 -4.84 6.07
CA ARG A 459 25.78 -5.45 7.21
C ARG A 459 24.88 -5.42 8.44
N LEU A 460 24.69 -6.57 9.06
CA LEU A 460 24.01 -6.73 10.35
C LEU A 460 25.06 -7.03 11.40
N ARG A 461 25.34 -6.05 12.26
CA ARG A 461 26.24 -6.20 13.40
C ARG A 461 25.44 -6.70 14.60
N ILE A 462 25.86 -7.83 15.16
CA ILE A 462 25.24 -8.45 16.31
C ILE A 462 25.94 -7.96 17.58
N GLU A 463 25.20 -7.30 18.45
CA GLU A 463 25.66 -6.72 19.70
C GLU A 463 24.99 -7.44 20.88
N THR A 464 25.74 -8.31 21.54
CA THR A 464 25.33 -9.03 22.75
C THR A 464 26.32 -8.80 23.89
N ASP A 465 25.92 -9.07 25.13
CA ASP A 465 26.79 -9.04 26.30
C ASP A 465 27.67 -10.29 26.42
N THR A 466 27.12 -11.44 26.05
CA THR A 466 27.80 -12.74 25.97
C THR A 466 27.42 -13.45 24.68
N ALA A 467 28.04 -14.59 24.40
CA ALA A 467 27.55 -15.48 23.35
C ALA A 467 26.10 -15.90 23.65
N LYS A 468 25.23 -15.91 22.64
CA LYS A 468 23.81 -16.29 22.75
C LYS A 468 23.32 -17.02 21.51
N GLU A 469 22.50 -18.05 21.69
CA GLU A 469 21.85 -18.76 20.59
C GLU A 469 20.52 -18.11 20.20
N PHE A 470 20.36 -17.85 18.89
CA PHE A 470 19.10 -17.44 18.26
C PHE A 470 19.16 -17.54 16.74
N GLY A 471 17.99 -17.56 16.11
CA GLY A 471 17.85 -17.42 14.66
C GLY A 471 17.94 -15.96 14.20
N VAL A 472 18.70 -15.70 13.15
CA VAL A 472 18.55 -14.49 12.33
C VAL A 472 17.95 -14.92 11.00
N LYS A 473 16.69 -14.55 10.76
CA LYS A 473 15.94 -14.87 9.54
C LYS A 473 15.91 -13.66 8.62
N ILE A 474 16.44 -13.80 7.42
CA ILE A 474 16.59 -12.70 6.45
C ILE A 474 15.55 -12.89 5.35
N ARG A 475 14.74 -11.88 5.06
CA ARG A 475 13.84 -11.95 3.90
C ARG A 475 14.67 -12.03 2.63
N VAL A 476 14.37 -13.00 1.78
CA VAL A 476 14.90 -13.05 0.41
C VAL A 476 13.84 -12.41 -0.49
N PRO A 477 14.06 -11.20 -1.04
CA PRO A 477 13.04 -10.52 -1.83
C PRO A 477 12.67 -11.30 -3.10
N LEU A 478 11.41 -11.22 -3.54
CA LEU A 478 10.96 -11.89 -4.78
C LEU A 478 11.77 -11.48 -6.02
N TRP A 479 12.33 -10.26 -6.04
CA TRP A 479 13.13 -9.77 -7.16
C TRP A 479 14.58 -10.31 -7.19
N ALA A 480 15.05 -10.91 -6.10
CA ALA A 480 16.41 -11.47 -6.00
C ALA A 480 16.46 -12.89 -6.54
N SER A 481 16.18 -13.08 -7.83
CA SER A 481 15.98 -14.40 -8.47
C SER A 481 17.16 -15.36 -8.32
N ASP A 482 18.38 -14.83 -8.27
CA ASP A 482 19.61 -15.62 -8.11
C ASP A 482 20.01 -15.83 -6.64
N GLY A 483 19.12 -15.45 -5.71
CA GLY A 483 19.35 -15.52 -4.27
C GLY A 483 20.08 -14.31 -3.69
N VAL A 484 20.51 -14.44 -2.44
CA VAL A 484 21.25 -13.42 -1.69
C VAL A 484 22.55 -14.02 -1.20
N GLY A 485 23.67 -13.38 -1.51
CA GLY A 485 24.96 -13.81 -0.96
C GLY A 485 25.01 -13.57 0.54
N VAL A 486 25.33 -14.60 1.33
CA VAL A 486 25.43 -14.50 2.80
C VAL A 486 26.85 -14.84 3.26
N ALA A 487 27.42 -13.96 4.08
CA ALA A 487 28.68 -14.21 4.77
C ALA A 487 28.58 -13.85 6.25
N ILE A 488 29.28 -14.60 7.11
CA ILE A 488 29.42 -14.30 8.53
C ILE A 488 30.90 -14.10 8.82
N ASN A 489 31.28 -12.95 9.37
CA ASN A 489 32.67 -12.58 9.64
C ASN A 489 33.58 -12.81 8.41
N GLU A 490 33.13 -12.31 7.25
CA GLU A 490 33.79 -12.41 5.93
C GLU A 490 33.87 -13.84 5.34
N GLN A 491 33.32 -14.84 6.01
CA GLN A 491 33.26 -16.22 5.51
C GLN A 491 31.90 -16.48 4.85
N THR A 492 31.91 -16.82 3.56
CA THR A 492 30.70 -17.23 2.83
C THR A 492 30.01 -18.41 3.52
N GLN A 493 28.70 -18.33 3.65
CA GLN A 493 27.86 -19.38 4.20
C GLN A 493 27.10 -20.09 3.07
N ASP A 494 26.97 -21.40 3.19
CA ASP A 494 26.11 -22.21 2.32
C ASP A 494 24.71 -22.26 2.94
N VAL A 495 23.92 -21.22 2.64
CA VAL A 495 22.58 -21.02 3.18
C VAL A 495 21.62 -20.87 2.01
N GLU A 496 20.51 -21.59 2.06
CA GLU A 496 19.50 -21.53 1.02
C GLU A 496 18.79 -20.16 1.05
N THR A 497 18.81 -19.45 -0.08
CA THR A 497 18.14 -18.16 -0.23
C THR A 497 17.08 -18.23 -1.33
N VAL A 498 15.93 -18.80 -1.00
CA VAL A 498 14.79 -18.94 -1.92
C VAL A 498 14.01 -17.62 -2.01
N PRO A 499 13.80 -17.03 -3.21
CA PRO A 499 13.01 -15.81 -3.36
C PRO A 499 11.61 -15.94 -2.74
N GLY A 500 11.21 -14.94 -1.95
CA GLY A 500 9.94 -14.93 -1.22
C GLY A 500 9.95 -15.69 0.11
N ALA A 501 11.06 -16.30 0.51
CA ALA A 501 11.20 -17.05 1.76
C ALA A 501 12.15 -16.36 2.77
N TRP A 502 12.23 -16.92 3.97
CA TRP A 502 13.21 -16.55 4.99
C TRP A 502 14.46 -17.43 4.87
N ALA A 503 15.63 -16.81 4.65
CA ALA A 503 16.90 -17.49 4.83
C ALA A 503 17.25 -17.54 6.33
N GLU A 504 17.41 -18.73 6.89
CA GLU A 504 17.61 -18.92 8.33
C GLU A 504 19.09 -19.11 8.71
N LEU A 505 19.57 -18.26 9.62
CA LEU A 505 20.88 -18.37 10.26
C LEU A 505 20.69 -18.65 11.75
N LYS A 506 20.57 -19.92 12.13
CA LYS A 506 20.45 -20.32 13.54
C LYS A 506 21.80 -20.79 14.08
N ARG A 507 22.34 -20.06 15.06
CA ARG A 507 23.64 -20.35 15.69
C ARG A 507 23.79 -19.66 17.03
N GLU A 508 24.88 -19.99 17.71
CA GLU A 508 25.44 -19.16 18.77
C GLU A 508 26.18 -17.97 18.15
N TRP A 509 25.72 -16.76 18.51
CA TRP A 509 26.28 -15.49 18.08
C TRP A 509 27.16 -14.91 19.17
N SER A 510 28.37 -14.52 18.82
CA SER A 510 29.31 -13.83 19.71
C SER A 510 29.18 -12.31 19.58
N PRO A 511 29.54 -11.55 20.65
CA PRO A 511 29.56 -10.09 20.57
C PRO A 511 30.43 -9.60 19.40
N GLY A 512 29.84 -8.80 18.51
CA GLY A 512 30.52 -8.20 17.37
C GLY A 512 30.50 -9.04 16.09
N ASP A 513 29.85 -10.21 16.07
CA ASP A 513 29.63 -10.96 14.83
C ASP A 513 28.93 -10.08 13.78
N VAL A 514 29.32 -10.24 12.51
CA VAL A 514 28.77 -9.47 11.39
C VAL A 514 28.22 -10.42 10.33
N VAL A 515 26.93 -10.31 10.04
CA VAL A 515 26.31 -10.90 8.84
C VAL A 515 26.40 -9.89 7.71
N THR A 516 26.98 -10.27 6.58
CA THR A 516 27.00 -9.47 5.36
C THR A 516 26.10 -10.11 4.32
N LEU A 517 25.17 -9.32 3.79
CA LEU A 517 24.26 -9.69 2.71
C LEU A 517 24.67 -8.94 1.45
N THR A 518 24.70 -9.63 0.32
CA THR A 518 25.00 -9.06 -0.99
C THR A 518 23.87 -9.38 -1.97
N PHE A 519 23.27 -8.36 -2.54
CA PHE A 519 22.14 -8.47 -3.45
C PHE A 519 22.55 -8.23 -4.90
N ASP A 520 21.93 -8.92 -5.87
CA ASP A 520 22.02 -8.52 -7.28
C ASP A 520 20.95 -7.46 -7.58
N ILE A 521 21.38 -6.20 -7.67
CA ILE A 521 20.51 -5.06 -8.01
C ILE A 521 20.56 -4.70 -9.50
N THR A 522 20.94 -5.65 -10.36
CA THR A 522 20.98 -5.46 -11.81
C THR A 522 19.63 -4.96 -12.34
N PRO A 523 19.61 -3.95 -13.25
CA PRO A 523 18.37 -3.47 -13.83
C PRO A 523 17.56 -4.58 -14.51
N ARG A 524 16.28 -4.67 -14.20
CA ARG A 524 15.31 -5.57 -14.85
C ARG A 524 14.12 -4.80 -15.40
N ALA A 525 13.52 -5.31 -16.47
CA ALA A 525 12.24 -4.83 -16.96
C ALA A 525 11.11 -5.60 -16.25
N GLU A 526 10.20 -4.89 -15.60
CA GLU A 526 9.06 -5.47 -14.90
C GLU A 526 7.76 -5.03 -15.58
N PRO A 527 7.02 -5.95 -16.23
CA PRO A 527 5.73 -5.61 -16.82
C PRO A 527 4.66 -5.37 -15.76
N LEU A 528 3.53 -4.79 -16.18
CA LEU A 528 2.30 -4.86 -15.39
C LEU A 528 1.85 -6.33 -15.23
N PRO A 529 1.20 -6.69 -14.10
CA PRO A 529 0.69 -8.04 -13.87
C PRO A 529 -0.18 -8.54 -15.03
N GLY A 530 0.17 -9.69 -15.60
CA GLY A 530 -0.56 -10.30 -16.73
C GLY A 530 -0.24 -9.72 -18.12
N TYR A 531 0.78 -8.87 -18.27
CA TYR A 531 1.14 -8.24 -19.55
C TYR A 531 2.60 -8.43 -19.95
N VAL A 532 2.88 -8.25 -21.24
CA VAL A 532 4.25 -8.21 -21.79
C VAL A 532 4.78 -6.78 -21.88
N SER A 533 3.87 -5.80 -21.97
CA SER A 533 4.17 -4.37 -22.18
C SER A 533 2.95 -3.53 -21.77
N PRO A 534 3.14 -2.31 -21.23
CA PRO A 534 4.43 -1.65 -20.97
C PRO A 534 5.17 -2.24 -19.76
N VAL A 535 6.44 -1.86 -19.62
CA VAL A 535 7.36 -2.29 -18.55
C VAL A 535 7.93 -1.10 -17.80
N ALA A 536 8.09 -1.24 -16.48
CA ALA A 536 8.92 -0.35 -15.68
C ALA A 536 10.35 -0.90 -15.64
N VAL A 537 11.34 -0.05 -15.41
CA VAL A 537 12.72 -0.49 -15.14
C VAL A 537 12.94 -0.49 -13.63
N MET A 538 13.40 -1.61 -13.08
CA MET A 538 13.61 -1.81 -11.65
C MET A 538 15.07 -2.11 -11.34
N CYS A 539 15.64 -1.50 -10.31
CA CYS A 539 16.93 -1.87 -9.71
C CYS A 539 16.69 -2.26 -8.25
N GLY A 540 16.83 -3.54 -7.92
CA GLY A 540 16.33 -4.05 -6.63
C GLY A 540 14.83 -3.71 -6.45
N PRO A 541 14.41 -3.10 -5.33
CA PRO A 541 13.02 -2.69 -5.14
C PRO A 541 12.68 -1.32 -5.76
N VAL A 542 13.64 -0.63 -6.36
CA VAL A 542 13.47 0.77 -6.78
C VAL A 542 13.05 0.85 -8.24
N VAL A 543 11.96 1.58 -8.50
CA VAL A 543 11.55 1.97 -9.84
C VAL A 543 12.47 3.08 -10.35
N MET A 544 13.02 2.86 -11.54
CA MET A 544 13.83 3.81 -12.28
C MET A 544 12.97 4.51 -13.32
N VAL A 545 13.09 5.83 -13.40
CA VAL A 545 12.32 6.68 -14.32
C VAL A 545 13.23 7.51 -15.21
N GLN A 546 12.77 7.80 -16.42
CA GLN A 546 13.48 8.70 -17.33
C GLN A 546 13.07 10.14 -17.06
N ALA A 547 13.95 10.92 -16.43
CA ALA A 547 13.69 12.34 -16.16
C ALA A 547 14.03 13.19 -17.41
N THR A 548 13.11 14.03 -17.86
CA THR A 548 13.20 14.70 -19.18
C THR A 548 13.36 16.21 -19.15
N ALA A 549 13.54 16.84 -17.97
CA ALA A 549 13.87 18.27 -17.89
C ALA A 549 15.31 18.49 -17.41
N ARG A 550 16.10 19.21 -18.22
CA ARG A 550 17.44 19.70 -17.86
C ARG A 550 17.34 20.78 -16.78
N ASP A 551 18.40 20.86 -15.97
CA ASP A 551 18.78 22.04 -15.19
C ASP A 551 18.60 23.33 -15.99
N THR A 552 17.63 24.16 -15.62
CA THR A 552 17.64 25.61 -15.90
C THR A 552 16.99 26.33 -14.74
N GLU A 553 17.67 27.34 -14.19
CA GLU A 553 17.23 28.24 -13.11
C GLU A 553 15.98 29.09 -13.44
N ASP A 554 15.30 28.84 -14.55
CA ASP A 554 14.10 29.57 -14.97
C ASP A 554 12.84 28.74 -14.71
N ALA A 555 12.28 28.87 -13.51
CA ALA A 555 10.87 28.60 -13.29
C ALA A 555 10.05 29.48 -14.26
N LEU A 556 9.43 28.87 -15.27
CA LEU A 556 8.47 29.59 -16.10
C LEU A 556 7.24 29.94 -15.24
N PRO A 557 6.77 31.20 -15.24
CA PRO A 557 5.62 31.60 -14.44
C PRO A 557 4.35 30.87 -14.91
N ALA A 558 3.56 30.42 -13.95
CA ALA A 558 2.21 29.94 -14.16
C ALA A 558 1.29 31.10 -14.60
N ASP A 559 1.30 31.41 -15.90
CA ASP A 559 0.30 32.29 -16.52
C ASP A 559 0.11 31.92 -17.99
N SER A 560 -0.37 30.69 -18.21
CA SER A 560 -1.19 30.22 -19.35
C SER A 560 -1.05 28.70 -19.48
N GLY A 561 -2.15 28.03 -19.86
CA GLY A 561 -2.40 26.60 -19.64
C GLY A 561 -1.26 25.64 -20.02
N LEU A 562 -1.12 24.60 -19.19
CA LEU A 562 -0.26 23.42 -19.39
C LEU A 562 -0.31 22.97 -20.86
N ARG A 563 0.77 23.28 -21.61
CA ARG A 563 1.00 22.71 -22.93
C ARG A 563 1.86 21.45 -22.77
N TYR A 564 1.35 20.33 -23.27
CA TYR A 564 2.03 19.04 -23.29
C TYR A 564 3.38 19.13 -24.02
N PRO A 565 4.49 18.58 -23.48
CA PRO A 565 5.78 18.52 -24.18
C PRO A 565 5.82 17.56 -25.38
N ALA A 566 4.72 16.85 -25.66
CA ALA A 566 4.62 15.84 -26.71
C ALA A 566 4.88 16.39 -28.14
N ASP A 567 4.98 17.71 -28.29
CA ASP A 567 5.24 18.36 -29.57
C ASP A 567 6.74 18.40 -29.95
N TYR A 568 7.68 17.91 -29.12
CA TYR A 568 9.12 18.10 -29.37
C TYR A 568 10.07 16.90 -29.15
N LEU A 569 9.60 15.65 -29.08
CA LEU A 569 10.50 14.50 -28.87
C LEU A 569 10.48 13.51 -30.05
N GLU A 570 11.56 13.51 -30.83
CA GLU A 570 11.97 12.35 -31.64
C GLU A 570 12.70 11.35 -30.72
N VAL A 571 12.11 10.18 -30.51
CA VAL A 571 12.73 9.07 -29.76
C VAL A 571 13.69 8.33 -30.68
N GLY A 572 14.99 8.63 -30.54
CA GLY A 572 16.09 7.92 -31.21
C GLY A 572 16.66 6.80 -30.32
N ALA A 573 16.98 5.66 -30.94
CA ALA A 573 17.46 4.45 -30.29
C ALA A 573 18.93 4.57 -29.83
N ASP A 574 19.17 4.45 -28.51
CA ASP A 574 20.28 3.70 -27.89
C ASP A 574 20.35 4.06 -26.39
N VAL A 575 19.63 3.33 -25.53
CA VAL A 575 19.87 3.37 -24.07
C VAL A 575 21.10 2.50 -23.78
N ARG A 576 22.26 3.11 -23.49
CA ARG A 576 23.48 2.38 -23.09
C ARG A 576 23.83 2.66 -21.62
N ILE A 577 23.74 1.62 -20.78
CA ILE A 577 24.08 1.69 -19.36
C ILE A 577 25.57 1.38 -19.15
N ASN A 578 26.31 2.32 -18.58
CA ASN A 578 27.70 2.13 -18.19
C ASN A 578 27.80 1.67 -16.72
N ARG A 579 28.27 0.44 -16.50
CA ARG A 579 28.27 -0.30 -15.22
C ARG A 579 29.32 0.15 -14.19
N ALA A 580 29.96 1.31 -14.37
CA ALA A 580 31.10 1.75 -13.56
C ALA A 580 30.86 3.02 -12.71
N ARG A 581 29.62 3.52 -12.58
CA ARG A 581 29.33 4.75 -11.82
C ARG A 581 28.08 4.62 -10.92
N ASN A 582 28.18 5.22 -9.73
CA ASN A 582 27.15 5.36 -8.69
C ASN A 582 25.75 5.69 -9.26
N LEU A 583 24.69 5.27 -8.56
CA LEU A 583 23.25 5.47 -8.86
C LEU A 583 22.80 6.92 -9.12
N HIS A 584 23.71 7.88 -9.07
CA HIS A 584 23.50 9.26 -9.47
C HIS A 584 24.32 9.58 -10.72
N THR A 585 23.61 9.62 -11.85
CA THR A 585 23.91 10.33 -13.11
C THR A 585 24.87 9.66 -14.11
N ASN A 586 24.28 9.25 -15.24
CA ASN A 586 24.57 9.84 -16.55
C ASN A 586 23.45 9.48 -17.55
N GLN A 587 22.58 10.46 -17.81
CA GLN A 587 21.59 10.57 -18.90
C GLN A 587 20.86 9.27 -19.29
N GLU A 588 19.90 8.84 -18.46
CA GLU A 588 18.50 8.68 -18.89
C GLU A 588 17.63 8.25 -17.71
N LEU A 589 18.03 7.26 -16.91
CA LEU A 589 17.22 6.72 -15.81
C LEU A 589 17.76 7.07 -14.41
N ARG A 590 16.88 7.40 -13.47
CA ARG A 590 17.20 7.61 -12.03
C ARG A 590 16.06 7.11 -11.14
N PRO A 591 16.28 6.89 -9.83
CA PRO A 591 15.22 6.46 -8.93
C PRO A 591 14.00 7.39 -8.92
N PHE A 592 12.79 6.81 -8.81
CA PHE A 592 11.56 7.59 -8.76
C PHE A 592 11.52 8.54 -7.55
N TYR A 593 12.08 8.13 -6.41
CA TYR A 593 12.16 8.97 -5.22
C TYR A 593 13.05 10.22 -5.39
N ASP A 594 13.94 10.27 -6.40
CA ASP A 594 14.82 11.41 -6.66
C ASP A 594 14.18 12.45 -7.61
N VAL A 595 12.95 12.20 -8.08
CA VAL A 595 12.22 13.16 -8.92
C VAL A 595 11.72 14.33 -8.10
N ASN A 596 12.10 15.54 -8.54
CA ASN A 596 11.69 16.80 -7.93
C ASN A 596 10.27 17.23 -8.33
N ALA A 597 9.71 18.16 -7.56
CA ALA A 597 8.44 18.78 -7.88
C ALA A 597 8.50 19.47 -9.25
N GLY A 598 7.49 19.24 -10.09
CA GLY A 598 7.41 19.81 -11.45
C GLY A 598 8.40 19.23 -12.45
N GLU A 599 9.26 18.29 -12.07
CA GLU A 599 10.13 17.62 -13.04
C GLU A 599 9.37 16.54 -13.79
N PHE A 600 9.46 16.56 -15.13
CA PHE A 600 8.82 15.55 -15.97
C PHE A 600 9.59 14.23 -15.92
N TYR A 601 8.86 13.12 -15.87
CA TYR A 601 9.43 11.78 -15.92
C TYR A 601 8.56 10.79 -16.70
N LEU A 602 9.19 9.77 -17.27
CA LEU A 602 8.57 8.58 -17.83
C LEU A 602 8.88 7.38 -16.93
N MET A 603 7.84 6.66 -16.50
CA MET A 603 8.00 5.49 -15.63
C MET A 603 7.83 4.18 -16.40
N TYR A 604 6.84 4.12 -17.29
CA TYR A 604 6.52 2.94 -18.07
C TYR A 604 6.91 3.12 -19.53
N PHE A 605 7.60 2.13 -20.07
CA PHE A 605 8.13 2.11 -21.43
C PHE A 605 7.47 0.99 -22.24
N ASN A 606 7.23 1.23 -23.52
CA ASN A 606 6.81 0.14 -24.41
C ASN A 606 7.99 -0.79 -24.67
N ARG A 607 7.78 -2.10 -24.56
CA ARG A 607 8.82 -3.09 -24.88
C ARG A 607 9.18 -3.00 -26.37
N GLU A 608 10.46 -2.88 -26.68
CA GLU A 608 10.96 -2.82 -28.06
C GLU A 608 10.83 -4.17 -28.78
N GLY A 609 11.03 -4.15 -30.10
CA GLY A 609 11.04 -5.37 -30.92
C GLY A 609 9.66 -5.99 -31.18
N ARG A 610 8.57 -5.36 -30.73
CA ARG A 610 7.20 -5.80 -30.99
C ARG A 610 6.94 -5.98 -32.49
N LYS A 611 6.64 -7.21 -32.90
CA LYS A 611 6.22 -7.56 -34.27
C LYS A 611 4.72 -7.72 -34.32
N ARG A 612 4.03 -6.84 -35.05
CA ARG A 612 2.59 -6.95 -35.27
C ARG A 612 2.32 -8.07 -36.29
N ILE A 613 1.43 -8.98 -35.93
CA ILE A 613 0.88 -9.99 -36.85
C ILE A 613 -0.49 -9.46 -37.29
N ALA A 614 -0.60 -9.08 -38.56
CA ALA A 614 -1.86 -8.62 -39.13
C ALA A 614 -2.86 -9.79 -39.24
N LEU A 615 -4.16 -9.52 -39.15
CA LEU A 615 -5.20 -10.56 -39.29
C LEU A 615 -5.17 -11.28 -40.64
N THR A 616 -4.55 -10.68 -41.66
CA THR A 616 -4.30 -11.34 -42.95
C THR A 616 -3.30 -12.51 -42.86
N GLY A 617 -2.46 -12.53 -41.82
CA GLY A 617 -1.53 -13.62 -41.51
C GLY A 617 -2.05 -14.61 -40.46
N VAL A 618 -3.31 -14.48 -40.05
CA VAL A 618 -3.96 -15.37 -39.08
C VAL A 618 -4.86 -16.34 -39.85
N GLN A 619 -4.76 -17.63 -39.54
CA GLN A 619 -5.61 -18.67 -40.09
C GLN A 619 -6.88 -18.78 -39.24
N PHE A 620 -8.03 -18.98 -39.89
CA PHE A 620 -9.32 -19.08 -39.23
C PHE A 620 -10.04 -20.36 -39.68
N ALA A 621 -10.64 -21.07 -38.74
CA ALA A 621 -11.51 -22.21 -38.96
C ALA A 621 -12.88 -21.96 -38.31
N GLY A 622 -13.96 -22.39 -38.96
CA GLY A 622 -15.35 -22.06 -38.57
C GLY A 622 -15.84 -20.70 -39.11
N ASP A 623 -17.04 -20.30 -38.70
CA ASP A 623 -17.70 -19.05 -39.07
C ASP A 623 -17.08 -17.86 -38.31
N TRP A 624 -16.27 -17.07 -39.01
CA TRP A 624 -15.69 -15.82 -38.52
C TRP A 624 -16.16 -14.64 -39.36
N ARG A 625 -16.86 -13.71 -38.71
CA ARG A 625 -17.37 -12.49 -39.35
C ARG A 625 -16.42 -11.33 -39.10
N THR A 626 -16.28 -10.45 -40.09
CA THR A 626 -15.45 -9.25 -39.96
C THR A 626 -16.30 -8.09 -39.41
N GLU A 627 -15.84 -7.48 -38.33
CA GLU A 627 -16.49 -6.35 -37.66
C GLU A 627 -15.47 -5.22 -37.45
N GLY A 628 -15.50 -4.23 -38.35
CA GLY A 628 -14.52 -3.15 -38.36
C GLY A 628 -13.08 -3.70 -38.53
N ALA A 629 -12.23 -3.49 -37.52
CA ALA A 629 -10.84 -3.97 -37.52
C ALA A 629 -10.65 -5.34 -36.84
N ALA A 630 -11.73 -5.96 -36.37
CA ALA A 630 -11.70 -7.26 -35.69
C ALA A 630 -12.41 -8.35 -36.52
N ARG A 631 -12.15 -9.61 -36.17
CA ARG A 631 -13.00 -10.74 -36.52
C ARG A 631 -13.64 -11.33 -35.28
N ARG A 632 -14.85 -11.84 -35.41
CA ARG A 632 -15.67 -12.36 -34.31
C ARG A 632 -16.35 -13.68 -34.67
N SER A 633 -16.51 -14.57 -33.70
CA SER A 633 -17.26 -15.82 -33.83
C SER A 633 -17.98 -16.18 -32.53
N GLU A 634 -19.14 -16.84 -32.67
CA GLU A 634 -19.90 -17.46 -31.57
C GLU A 634 -20.01 -18.98 -31.78
N GLU A 635 -19.47 -19.51 -32.89
CA GLU A 635 -19.55 -20.93 -33.21
C GLU A 635 -18.61 -21.72 -32.30
N ARG A 636 -19.17 -22.61 -31.49
CA ARG A 636 -18.39 -23.55 -30.68
C ARG A 636 -17.47 -24.38 -31.57
N GLY A 637 -16.17 -24.36 -31.27
CA GLY A 637 -15.14 -25.05 -32.02
C GLY A 637 -14.55 -24.24 -33.19
N ALA A 638 -15.08 -23.06 -33.49
CA ALA A 638 -14.37 -22.13 -34.37
C ALA A 638 -13.05 -21.71 -33.71
N SER A 639 -11.99 -21.56 -34.49
CA SER A 639 -10.66 -21.23 -33.97
C SER A 639 -9.92 -20.26 -34.87
N PHE A 640 -8.91 -19.59 -34.29
CA PHE A 640 -7.90 -18.88 -35.06
C PHE A 640 -6.50 -19.30 -34.60
N SER A 641 -5.56 -19.35 -35.54
CA SER A 641 -4.17 -19.70 -35.26
C SER A 641 -3.18 -18.84 -36.02
N ALA A 642 -2.00 -18.64 -35.43
CA ALA A 642 -0.92 -17.90 -36.06
C ALA A 642 0.44 -18.38 -35.58
N LYS A 643 1.39 -18.45 -36.51
CA LYS A 643 2.80 -18.64 -36.18
C LYS A 643 3.45 -17.33 -35.77
N PHE A 644 4.34 -17.39 -34.81
CA PHE A 644 5.18 -16.27 -34.40
C PHE A 644 6.57 -16.75 -34.03
N ASN A 645 7.52 -15.81 -33.98
CA ASN A 645 8.87 -16.10 -33.51
C ASN A 645 9.24 -15.10 -32.42
N GLY A 646 9.66 -15.61 -31.27
CA GLY A 646 10.00 -14.82 -30.09
C GLY A 646 9.73 -15.59 -28.79
N THR A 647 9.75 -14.89 -27.66
CA THR A 647 9.56 -15.46 -26.31
C THR A 647 8.20 -15.10 -25.70
N ALA A 648 7.39 -14.29 -26.38
CA ALA A 648 6.06 -13.92 -25.91
C ALA A 648 5.10 -13.55 -27.05
N VAL A 649 3.81 -13.72 -26.80
CA VAL A 649 2.71 -13.33 -27.70
C VAL A 649 1.58 -12.64 -26.94
N THR A 650 0.96 -11.64 -27.57
CA THR A 650 -0.24 -10.96 -27.06
C THR A 650 -1.36 -11.08 -28.07
N TRP A 651 -2.50 -11.59 -27.61
CA TRP A 651 -3.79 -11.54 -28.28
C TRP A 651 -4.54 -10.25 -27.91
N LYS A 652 -5.01 -9.52 -28.92
CA LYS A 652 -5.75 -8.26 -28.77
C LYS A 652 -7.16 -8.39 -29.31
N GLY A 653 -8.12 -7.77 -28.61
CA GLY A 653 -9.54 -7.75 -28.94
C GLY A 653 -10.25 -6.60 -28.24
N ARG A 654 -11.55 -6.76 -28.08
CA ARG A 654 -12.42 -5.89 -27.28
C ARG A 654 -13.18 -6.73 -26.26
N ARG A 655 -13.55 -6.13 -25.14
CA ARG A 655 -14.52 -6.75 -24.23
C ARG A 655 -15.94 -6.37 -24.63
N PHE A 656 -16.89 -7.26 -24.40
CA PHE A 656 -18.30 -7.04 -24.72
C PHE A 656 -19.22 -7.67 -23.68
N ASP A 657 -20.44 -7.16 -23.56
CA ASP A 657 -21.46 -7.73 -22.68
C ASP A 657 -21.92 -9.13 -23.12
N ASP A 658 -21.71 -9.49 -24.39
CA ASP A 658 -21.92 -10.82 -24.96
C ASP A 658 -20.62 -11.65 -25.12
N GLY A 659 -19.53 -11.22 -24.48
CA GLY A 659 -18.23 -11.89 -24.52
C GLY A 659 -18.28 -13.32 -23.95
N GLY A 660 -17.66 -14.27 -24.66
CA GLY A 660 -17.55 -15.67 -24.26
C GLY A 660 -16.17 -16.04 -23.73
N ILE A 661 -15.99 -17.35 -23.51
CA ILE A 661 -14.74 -17.95 -23.06
C ILE A 661 -14.09 -18.72 -24.22
N ALA A 662 -12.79 -18.49 -24.41
CA ALA A 662 -11.95 -19.19 -25.37
C ALA A 662 -10.89 -20.02 -24.65
N ALA A 663 -10.54 -21.20 -25.19
CA ALA A 663 -9.37 -21.96 -24.78
C ALA A 663 -8.17 -21.49 -25.61
N VAL A 664 -7.00 -21.36 -24.99
CA VAL A 664 -5.77 -20.96 -25.66
C VAL A 664 -4.75 -22.08 -25.55
N ALA A 665 -4.09 -22.40 -26.67
CA ALA A 665 -2.98 -23.33 -26.71
C ALA A 665 -1.77 -22.69 -27.41
N ILE A 666 -0.57 -23.03 -26.95
CA ILE A 666 0.69 -22.67 -27.62
C ILE A 666 1.46 -23.95 -27.88
N ASP A 667 1.80 -24.19 -29.15
CA ASP A 667 2.45 -25.42 -29.62
C ASP A 667 1.71 -26.72 -29.24
N GLY A 668 0.38 -26.62 -29.08
CA GLY A 668 -0.49 -27.72 -28.68
C GLY A 668 -0.56 -27.95 -27.17
N GLU A 669 0.21 -27.22 -26.37
CA GLU A 669 0.08 -27.21 -24.91
C GLU A 669 -1.04 -26.26 -24.48
N ASP A 670 -1.83 -26.68 -23.49
CA ASP A 670 -2.95 -25.89 -22.95
C ASP A 670 -2.42 -24.73 -22.09
N PHE A 671 -2.79 -23.51 -22.46
CA PHE A 671 -2.48 -22.27 -21.74
C PHE A 671 -3.69 -21.72 -20.96
N GLY A 672 -4.75 -22.52 -20.87
CA GLY A 672 -5.94 -22.22 -20.09
C GLY A 672 -7.00 -21.45 -20.88
N GLU A 673 -7.95 -20.90 -20.12
CA GLU A 673 -9.13 -20.27 -20.68
C GLU A 673 -9.14 -18.77 -20.43
N VAL A 674 -9.73 -18.04 -21.37
CA VAL A 674 -9.74 -16.59 -21.39
C VAL A 674 -11.13 -16.07 -21.64
N ASP A 675 -11.62 -15.26 -20.71
CA ASP A 675 -12.93 -14.63 -20.76
C ASP A 675 -12.83 -13.22 -21.37
N GLN A 676 -13.65 -12.94 -22.39
CA GLN A 676 -13.78 -11.63 -23.03
C GLN A 676 -14.98 -10.81 -22.55
N TYR A 677 -15.70 -11.27 -21.53
CA TYR A 677 -16.82 -10.55 -20.96
C TYR A 677 -16.43 -9.15 -20.42
N ALA A 678 -17.27 -8.15 -20.70
CA ALA A 678 -17.21 -6.82 -20.11
C ALA A 678 -18.27 -6.68 -19.01
N TYR A 679 -17.88 -6.13 -17.86
CA TYR A 679 -18.82 -5.74 -16.80
C TYR A 679 -19.62 -4.50 -17.22
N ALA A 680 -20.62 -4.69 -18.08
CA ALA A 680 -21.45 -3.60 -18.58
C ALA A 680 -22.12 -2.83 -17.42
N GLY A 681 -21.98 -1.50 -17.41
CA GLY A 681 -22.52 -0.63 -16.37
C GLY A 681 -21.59 -0.40 -15.16
N VAL A 682 -20.53 -1.19 -15.00
CA VAL A 682 -19.44 -0.93 -14.05
C VAL A 682 -18.52 0.13 -14.66
N HIS A 683 -18.28 1.22 -13.94
CA HIS A 683 -17.33 2.24 -14.37
C HIS A 683 -16.09 2.17 -13.49
N VAL A 684 -14.92 2.42 -14.05
CA VAL A 684 -13.73 2.59 -13.24
C VAL A 684 -13.14 3.96 -13.50
N GLY A 685 -13.16 4.79 -12.46
CA GLY A 685 -13.08 6.24 -12.64
C GLY A 685 -14.17 6.68 -13.63
N ARG A 686 -13.74 7.25 -14.76
CA ARG A 686 -14.63 7.68 -15.85
C ARG A 686 -14.79 6.68 -17.00
N MET A 687 -14.13 5.52 -16.96
CA MET A 687 -14.17 4.54 -18.06
C MET A 687 -15.27 3.50 -17.84
N ASP A 688 -16.22 3.43 -18.78
CA ASP A 688 -17.10 2.27 -18.93
C ASP A 688 -16.25 1.06 -19.34
N GLN A 689 -16.40 -0.06 -18.63
CA GLN A 689 -15.60 -1.25 -18.87
C GLN A 689 -15.78 -1.88 -20.25
N ARG A 690 -16.85 -1.54 -20.97
CA ARG A 690 -17.03 -1.91 -22.38
C ARG A 690 -16.01 -1.23 -23.31
N GLU A 691 -15.46 -0.09 -22.89
CA GLU A 691 -14.49 0.67 -23.68
C GLU A 691 -13.04 0.23 -23.45
N VAL A 692 -12.79 -0.65 -22.48
CA VAL A 692 -11.44 -1.17 -22.18
C VAL A 692 -11.06 -2.24 -23.20
N PRO A 693 -9.98 -2.03 -23.99
CA PRO A 693 -9.43 -3.04 -24.89
C PRO A 693 -9.12 -4.34 -24.17
N PHE A 694 -9.46 -5.46 -24.81
CA PHE A 694 -9.06 -6.77 -24.32
C PHE A 694 -7.62 -7.08 -24.75
N ARG A 695 -6.81 -7.56 -23.81
CA ARG A 695 -5.48 -8.10 -24.06
C ARG A 695 -5.26 -9.34 -23.20
N TRP A 696 -4.74 -10.38 -23.81
CA TRP A 696 -4.21 -11.56 -23.15
C TRP A 696 -2.80 -11.81 -23.65
N SER A 697 -1.89 -12.27 -22.79
CA SER A 697 -0.53 -12.58 -23.21
C SER A 697 -0.01 -13.87 -22.59
N ALA A 698 0.90 -14.52 -23.31
CA ALA A 698 1.80 -15.54 -22.79
C ALA A 698 3.24 -15.03 -22.86
N THR A 699 4.01 -15.27 -21.79
CA THR A 699 5.43 -14.92 -21.63
C THR A 699 6.27 -16.17 -21.40
N ASP A 700 7.59 -15.99 -21.27
CA ASP A 700 8.54 -17.02 -20.83
C ASP A 700 8.59 -18.26 -21.73
N LEU A 701 8.22 -18.09 -23.00
CA LEU A 701 8.36 -19.13 -24.02
C LEU A 701 9.83 -19.28 -24.40
N ALA A 702 10.24 -20.51 -24.73
CA ALA A 702 11.59 -20.78 -25.21
C ALA A 702 11.87 -19.97 -26.49
N PRO A 703 13.04 -19.34 -26.69
CA PRO A 703 13.29 -18.57 -27.91
C PRO A 703 13.14 -19.43 -29.17
N GLY A 704 12.16 -19.12 -30.04
CA GLY A 704 11.93 -19.93 -31.23
C GLY A 704 10.68 -19.57 -32.01
N GLU A 705 10.33 -20.43 -32.98
CA GLU A 705 9.03 -20.38 -33.66
C GLU A 705 7.99 -21.13 -32.82
N HIS A 706 6.84 -20.49 -32.61
CA HIS A 706 5.70 -21.02 -31.89
C HIS A 706 4.41 -20.84 -32.71
N THR A 707 3.38 -21.58 -32.34
CA THR A 707 2.02 -21.42 -32.87
C THR A 707 1.05 -21.18 -31.73
N ILE A 708 0.38 -20.03 -31.75
CA ILE A 708 -0.80 -19.80 -30.89
C ILE A 708 -2.04 -20.31 -31.61
N GLU A 709 -2.89 -21.01 -30.88
CA GLU A 709 -4.23 -21.43 -31.29
C GLU A 709 -5.25 -21.01 -30.23
N VAL A 710 -6.36 -20.41 -30.67
CA VAL A 710 -7.43 -19.97 -29.78
C VAL A 710 -8.75 -20.53 -30.28
N THR A 711 -9.47 -21.25 -29.43
CA THR A 711 -10.70 -21.97 -29.77
C THR A 711 -11.88 -21.46 -28.97
N VAL A 712 -12.99 -21.15 -29.67
CA VAL A 712 -14.26 -20.74 -29.04
C VAL A 712 -14.89 -21.94 -28.34
N ILE A 713 -15.06 -21.86 -27.02
CA ILE A 713 -15.61 -22.98 -26.23
C ILE A 713 -17.14 -23.06 -26.35
N GLY A 714 -17.80 -21.94 -26.64
CA GLY A 714 -19.26 -21.84 -26.67
C GLY A 714 -19.90 -21.79 -25.27
N ARG A 715 -19.14 -21.32 -24.28
CA ARG A 715 -19.61 -21.00 -22.92
C ARG A 715 -19.24 -19.57 -22.55
N SER A 716 -19.85 -19.04 -21.51
CA SER A 716 -19.60 -17.68 -21.04
C SER A 716 -19.81 -17.55 -19.53
N ASN A 717 -19.36 -16.42 -18.99
CA ASN A 717 -19.68 -15.99 -17.63
C ASN A 717 -21.20 -15.87 -17.44
N PRO A 718 -21.78 -16.21 -16.26
CA PRO A 718 -23.22 -16.07 -16.00
C PRO A 718 -23.80 -14.68 -16.29
N GLY A 719 -22.98 -13.62 -16.20
CA GLY A 719 -23.42 -12.26 -16.52
C GLY A 719 -23.28 -11.86 -17.99
N SER A 720 -22.79 -12.75 -18.85
CA SER A 720 -22.68 -12.51 -20.30
C SER A 720 -23.99 -12.81 -21.02
N SER A 721 -24.35 -11.97 -22.00
CA SER A 721 -25.53 -12.17 -22.84
C SER A 721 -25.28 -13.08 -24.05
N GLY A 722 -24.03 -13.54 -24.25
CA GLY A 722 -23.63 -14.38 -25.37
C GLY A 722 -22.32 -15.12 -25.14
N THR A 723 -21.74 -15.66 -26.20
CA THR A 723 -20.51 -16.48 -26.14
C THR A 723 -19.47 -16.03 -27.17
N ALA A 724 -19.49 -14.75 -27.52
CA ALA A 724 -18.70 -14.25 -28.63
C ALA A 724 -17.23 -14.07 -28.28
N ILE A 725 -16.36 -14.49 -29.20
CA ILE A 725 -14.92 -14.28 -29.14
C ILE A 725 -14.49 -13.43 -30.31
N ASN A 726 -13.61 -12.46 -30.04
CA ASN A 726 -13.08 -11.58 -31.08
C ASN A 726 -11.55 -11.43 -31.02
N VAL A 727 -10.99 -11.15 -32.19
CA VAL A 727 -9.56 -10.86 -32.38
C VAL A 727 -9.39 -9.67 -33.32
N SER A 728 -8.67 -8.66 -32.85
CA SER A 728 -8.29 -7.45 -33.61
C SER A 728 -6.81 -7.46 -34.02
N GLY A 729 -6.02 -8.34 -33.43
CA GLY A 729 -4.65 -8.60 -33.87
C GLY A 729 -3.84 -9.41 -32.87
N LEU A 730 -2.66 -9.84 -33.32
CA LEU A 730 -1.65 -10.49 -32.49
C LEU A 730 -0.36 -9.65 -32.50
N SER A 731 0.45 -9.77 -31.45
CA SER A 731 1.78 -9.16 -31.39
C SER A 731 2.75 -10.13 -30.76
N ALA A 732 3.89 -10.36 -31.39
CA ALA A 732 4.96 -11.18 -30.87
C ALA A 732 6.11 -10.30 -30.37
N PHE A 733 6.85 -10.78 -29.39
CA PHE A 733 7.97 -10.07 -28.79
C PHE A 733 9.20 -10.98 -28.75
N PRO A 734 10.40 -10.44 -29.03
CA PRO A 734 11.64 -11.18 -28.94
C PRO A 734 11.92 -11.61 -27.51
#